data_AF-A0A8H3D2I1-F1
#
_entry.id   AF-A0A8H3D2I1-F1
#
_cell.length_a   1.000
_cell.length_b   1.000
_cell.length_c   1.000
_cell.angle_alpha   90.00
_cell.angle_beta   90.00
_cell.angle_gamma   90.00
#
_symmetry.space_group_name_H-M   'P 1'
#
loop_
_entity.id
_entity.type
_entity.pdbx_description
1 polymer ?
#
loop_
_entity_poly.entity_id
_entity_poly.type
_entity_poly.pdbx_seq_one_letter_code
_entity_poly.pdbx_strand_id
1 'polypeptide(L)'
;MGADIQFNVTWEAIEHEGPGKYDTEYLDYLQKLLSLLPEFGIVAFVSLHQDVWSRYSGGSGAPAWTLELAGFDLGTIGGECGAAYLGGVQGSGVEVDRGRWPTGYQKLAASTMATLFWAGSTFAPKLRVKDRTSGELVNIQDFLQDHFLDAFDQLVRAVGDCKGVVGFELMNEPHRGYVSIPSLHSFDYNTDLHLHDTPNALQSFALGAGHAVRIPHYVRSWPWPTRIGKHVLRNEQGVKAWRGDGPTQGKCVWEMHGVWGWDIKKHEPVPLREHYFERHPDTGAKIEWHEEFFYPFIKRWASRVHELTGNSKMLFLEAIPNEFCPKSWTLENQPHKMVFAPHWYDLNALFSKEFGSMSVNVQGLSRGMFILRALYWGHSGARENYTLQIRNITENARKSLSRSRPTIIGECGIPMDMNHGEGFKIESYKWHLRMMDALMTSLEQNFVGFTLWNYNPLNDDAHGDSWNGENFSWFSQSRAGSHFSSPAALVQSNKALDTGARLLPVLVRPYPAKVAGYPVKFIYEPFDGSFEFVYTVLNSGTSMRARETEVFLPAELALDRRLVIESGGSDLECLYDPMRQTLFVVHSGEGVKTLKVSFDPPLHNKLVEPTPRWLQLLPMWFALGICALILSLIVLRWAASKQ
;
A
#
# COMPACT_ATOMS: atom_id res chain seq x y z
N MET A 1 -17.72 7.78 -7.10
CA MET A 1 -17.45 7.75 -5.66
C MET A 1 -15.94 7.84 -5.52
N GLY A 2 -15.43 8.99 -5.11
CA GLY A 2 -14.10 9.07 -4.51
C GLY A 2 -14.30 8.95 -3.00
N ALA A 3 -13.44 8.22 -2.32
CA ALA A 3 -13.17 8.50 -0.92
C ALA A 3 -11.88 9.30 -0.90
N ASP A 4 -11.87 10.43 -0.21
CA ASP A 4 -10.77 11.38 -0.27
C ASP A 4 -9.66 11.02 0.74
N ILE A 5 -10.03 10.29 1.79
CA ILE A 5 -9.14 9.88 2.88
C ILE A 5 -9.32 8.38 3.18
N GLN A 6 -8.22 7.64 3.20
CA GLN A 6 -8.09 6.40 3.94
C GLN A 6 -7.65 6.77 5.35
N PHE A 7 -8.55 6.67 6.33
CA PHE A 7 -8.28 7.10 7.70
C PHE A 7 -7.79 5.91 8.52
N ASN A 8 -6.51 5.92 8.89
CA ASN A 8 -5.86 4.78 9.52
C ASN A 8 -6.08 4.75 11.02
N VAL A 9 -6.51 3.59 11.52
CA VAL A 9 -6.65 3.27 12.93
C VAL A 9 -5.96 1.94 13.19
N THR A 10 -5.12 1.83 14.20
CA THR A 10 -4.51 0.54 14.56
C THR A 10 -5.37 -0.17 15.61
N TRP A 11 -5.37 -1.51 15.59
CA TRP A 11 -6.01 -2.31 16.65
C TRP A 11 -5.44 -1.96 18.03
N GLU A 12 -4.13 -1.74 18.12
CA GLU A 12 -3.43 -1.27 19.31
C GLU A 12 -4.04 0.01 19.86
N ALA A 13 -4.34 1.02 19.03
CA ALA A 13 -4.92 2.27 19.52
C ALA A 13 -6.30 2.07 20.18
N ILE A 14 -7.04 1.03 19.78
CA ILE A 14 -8.36 0.72 20.35
C ILE A 14 -8.24 -0.14 21.62
N GLU A 15 -7.32 -1.09 21.67
CA GLU A 15 -7.30 -2.17 22.69
C GLU A 15 -5.89 -2.40 23.29
N HIS A 16 -5.13 -1.33 23.56
CA HIS A 16 -3.74 -1.42 24.04
C HIS A 16 -3.61 -1.98 25.47
N GLU A 17 -4.55 -1.69 26.37
CA GLU A 17 -4.46 -2.09 27.79
C GLU A 17 -4.62 -3.60 28.03
N GLY A 18 -5.10 -4.33 27.02
CA GLY A 18 -5.36 -5.76 27.09
C GLY A 18 -6.71 -6.17 26.51
N PRO A 19 -6.93 -7.49 26.38
CA PRO A 19 -8.13 -8.03 25.75
C PRO A 19 -9.41 -7.60 26.49
N GLY A 20 -10.35 -7.02 25.74
CA GLY A 20 -11.64 -6.48 26.15
C GLY A 20 -11.58 -5.12 26.84
N LYS A 21 -10.43 -4.43 26.80
CA LYS A 21 -10.25 -3.10 27.42
C LYS A 21 -10.03 -2.05 26.35
N TYR A 22 -11.11 -1.33 26.03
CA TYR A 22 -11.13 -0.38 24.94
C TYR A 22 -10.80 1.04 25.40
N ASP A 23 -9.98 1.75 24.63
CA ASP A 23 -9.69 3.18 24.82
C ASP A 23 -10.85 4.03 24.32
N THR A 24 -11.77 4.37 25.24
CA THR A 24 -12.95 5.19 24.91
C THR A 24 -12.59 6.64 24.63
N GLU A 25 -11.50 7.17 25.20
CA GLU A 25 -11.08 8.56 24.96
C GLU A 25 -10.57 8.73 23.51
N TYR A 26 -9.82 7.74 23.02
CA TYR A 26 -9.38 7.69 21.63
C TYR A 26 -10.56 7.57 20.66
N LEU A 27 -11.54 6.70 20.95
CA LEU A 27 -12.74 6.56 20.11
C LEU A 27 -13.58 7.85 20.06
N ASP A 28 -13.72 8.55 21.19
CA ASP A 28 -14.38 9.87 21.26
C ASP A 28 -13.64 10.93 20.44
N TYR A 29 -12.30 10.91 20.45
CA TYR A 29 -11.48 11.77 19.61
C TYR A 29 -11.71 11.48 18.11
N LEU A 30 -11.74 10.21 17.71
CA LEU A 30 -12.01 9.82 16.32
C LEU A 30 -13.39 10.31 15.85
N GLN A 31 -14.42 10.15 16.67
CA GLN A 31 -15.77 10.62 16.35
C GLN A 31 -15.78 12.13 16.12
N LYS A 32 -15.15 12.91 17.01
CA LYS A 32 -15.08 14.38 16.88
C LYS A 32 -14.37 14.81 15.61
N LEU A 33 -13.23 14.18 15.31
CA LEU A 33 -12.45 14.50 14.11
C LEU A 33 -13.20 14.14 12.82
N LEU A 34 -13.74 12.93 12.72
CA LEU A 34 -14.43 12.46 11.51
C LEU A 34 -15.78 13.16 11.29
N SER A 35 -16.38 13.72 12.34
CA SER A 35 -17.58 14.56 12.23
C SER A 35 -17.33 15.89 11.51
N LEU A 36 -16.08 16.36 11.43
CA LEU A 36 -15.71 17.61 10.74
C LEU A 36 -15.64 17.45 9.22
N LEU A 37 -15.35 16.25 8.71
CA LEU A 37 -15.09 16.03 7.27
C LEU A 37 -16.19 16.59 6.34
N PRO A 38 -17.50 16.41 6.64
CA PRO A 38 -18.56 16.97 5.80
C PRO A 38 -18.55 18.49 5.68
N GLU A 39 -18.03 19.22 6.69
CA GLU A 39 -17.92 20.69 6.65
C GLU A 39 -16.95 21.16 5.56
N PHE A 40 -16.00 20.29 5.18
CA PHE A 40 -15.01 20.55 4.13
C PHE A 40 -15.31 19.81 2.82
N GLY A 41 -16.45 19.12 2.73
CA GLY A 41 -16.81 18.32 1.56
C GLY A 41 -15.96 17.06 1.39
N ILE A 42 -15.32 16.60 2.46
CA ILE A 42 -14.41 15.45 2.48
C ILE A 42 -15.15 14.21 2.96
N VAL A 43 -14.81 13.06 2.40
CA VAL A 43 -15.24 11.76 2.89
C VAL A 43 -14.07 10.82 3.14
N ALA A 44 -14.23 9.89 4.09
CA ALA A 44 -13.22 8.91 4.45
C ALA A 44 -13.79 7.49 4.50
N PHE A 45 -12.96 6.49 4.17
CA PHE A 45 -13.16 5.14 4.70
C PHE A 45 -12.14 4.90 5.81
N VAL A 46 -12.56 4.21 6.86
CA VAL A 46 -11.72 3.97 8.03
C VAL A 46 -11.06 2.61 7.87
N SER A 47 -9.73 2.58 7.91
CA SER A 47 -8.94 1.37 7.72
C SER A 47 -8.31 0.90 9.01
N LEU A 48 -8.47 -0.39 9.33
CA LEU A 48 -7.71 -1.00 10.41
C LEU A 48 -6.29 -1.29 9.93
N HIS A 49 -5.39 -0.35 10.19
CA HIS A 49 -4.05 -0.34 9.66
C HIS A 49 -3.11 -1.26 10.45
N GLN A 50 -2.24 -1.96 9.72
CA GLN A 50 -1.13 -2.72 10.27
C GLN A 50 0.02 -2.76 9.25
N ASP A 51 1.22 -2.90 9.79
CA ASP A 51 2.43 -3.27 9.08
C ASP A 51 3.15 -4.29 9.93
N VAL A 52 3.59 -5.41 9.35
CA VAL A 52 4.43 -6.38 10.08
C VAL A 52 3.80 -6.75 11.44
N TRP A 53 2.47 -6.88 11.49
CA TRP A 53 1.67 -7.22 12.67
C TRP A 53 1.63 -6.18 13.82
N SER A 54 2.76 -5.69 14.34
CA SER A 54 2.83 -4.92 15.60
C SER A 54 4.15 -4.15 15.71
N ARG A 55 4.18 -3.09 16.53
CA ARG A 55 5.44 -2.40 16.90
C ARG A 55 6.46 -3.30 17.56
N TYR A 56 6.01 -4.37 18.20
CA TYR A 56 6.89 -5.37 18.80
C TYR A 56 7.32 -6.48 17.82
N SER A 57 6.84 -6.46 16.58
CA SER A 57 7.35 -7.31 15.49
C SER A 57 8.07 -6.53 14.40
N GLY A 58 8.20 -5.21 14.55
CA GLY A 58 8.93 -4.34 13.63
C GLY A 58 8.05 -3.48 12.71
N GLY A 59 6.76 -3.33 13.02
CA GLY A 59 5.86 -2.45 12.30
C GLY A 59 4.78 -1.81 13.19
N SER A 60 3.50 -1.90 12.82
CA SER A 60 2.36 -1.28 13.51
C SER A 60 1.13 -2.19 13.42
N GLY A 61 0.08 -1.91 14.20
CA GLY A 61 -1.20 -2.60 14.06
C GLY A 61 -1.70 -3.24 15.35
N ALA A 62 -1.42 -4.52 15.56
CA ALA A 62 -1.89 -5.31 16.67
C ALA A 62 -1.24 -4.90 18.02
N PRO A 63 -2.00 -4.92 19.13
CA PRO A 63 -1.48 -4.67 20.46
C PRO A 63 -0.38 -5.65 20.88
N ALA A 64 0.54 -5.20 21.74
CA ALA A 64 1.64 -6.00 22.27
C ALA A 64 1.18 -7.29 22.97
N TRP A 65 0.03 -7.25 23.65
CA TRP A 65 -0.52 -8.40 24.36
C TRP A 65 -0.81 -9.59 23.45
N THR A 66 -0.99 -9.38 22.14
CA THR A 66 -1.19 -10.47 21.17
C THR A 66 0.05 -11.36 21.04
N LEU A 67 1.24 -10.76 21.06
CA LEU A 67 2.53 -11.46 21.01
C LEU A 67 2.81 -12.19 22.33
N GLU A 68 2.56 -11.54 23.47
CA GLU A 68 2.71 -12.17 24.79
C GLU A 68 1.75 -13.35 24.96
N LEU A 69 0.52 -13.22 24.46
CA LEU A 69 -0.49 -14.26 24.45
C LEU A 69 -0.03 -15.49 23.66
N ALA A 70 0.69 -15.30 22.56
CA ALA A 70 1.31 -16.39 21.81
C ALA A 70 2.55 -16.99 22.51
N GLY A 71 3.07 -16.31 23.54
CA GLY A 71 4.21 -16.73 24.35
C GLY A 71 5.53 -16.03 24.02
N PHE A 72 5.53 -14.99 23.19
CA PHE A 72 6.74 -14.22 22.92
C PHE A 72 7.18 -13.40 24.14
N ASP A 73 8.50 -13.23 24.29
CA ASP A 73 9.11 -12.35 25.27
C ASP A 73 9.49 -11.02 24.58
N LEU A 74 8.70 -9.97 24.85
CA LEU A 74 8.89 -8.66 24.24
C LEU A 74 10.26 -8.04 24.55
N GLY A 75 10.90 -8.45 25.65
CA GLY A 75 12.23 -7.98 26.04
C GLY A 75 13.37 -8.59 25.22
N THR A 76 13.14 -9.71 24.54
CA THR A 76 14.19 -10.45 23.84
C THR A 76 14.00 -10.54 22.32
N ILE A 77 12.77 -10.46 21.81
CA ILE A 77 12.46 -10.68 20.39
C ILE A 77 13.20 -9.76 19.41
N GLY A 78 13.49 -8.52 19.80
CA GLY A 78 14.26 -7.56 19.01
C GLY A 78 15.79 -7.70 19.13
N GLY A 79 16.27 -8.61 19.98
CA GLY A 79 17.69 -8.81 20.27
C GLY A 79 18.35 -9.90 19.42
N GLU A 80 19.29 -10.63 20.02
CA GLU A 80 20.15 -11.62 19.35
C GLU A 80 19.39 -12.79 18.69
N CYS A 81 18.20 -13.14 19.20
CA CYS A 81 17.38 -14.19 18.59
C CYS A 81 16.78 -13.74 17.23
N GLY A 82 16.80 -12.45 16.92
CA GLY A 82 16.38 -11.90 15.63
C GLY A 82 14.94 -12.23 15.23
N ALA A 83 14.06 -12.44 16.22
CA ALA A 83 12.67 -12.83 16.00
C ALA A 83 11.83 -11.69 15.41
N ALA A 84 12.25 -10.46 15.65
CA ALA A 84 11.74 -9.22 15.07
C ALA A 84 12.91 -8.28 14.76
N TYR A 85 12.70 -7.31 13.86
CA TYR A 85 13.60 -6.18 13.69
C TYR A 85 12.93 -4.93 14.25
N LEU A 86 13.45 -4.40 15.36
CA LEU A 86 12.84 -3.25 16.05
C LEU A 86 13.61 -1.94 15.82
N GLY A 87 14.70 -1.99 15.05
CA GLY A 87 15.56 -0.83 14.78
C GLY A 87 14.81 0.25 13.99
N GLY A 88 14.70 1.44 14.56
CA GLY A 88 13.95 2.55 13.98
C GLY A 88 12.45 2.55 14.32
N VAL A 89 11.88 1.43 14.78
CA VAL A 89 10.44 1.28 15.07
C VAL A 89 10.13 1.38 16.58
N GLN A 90 11.10 1.00 17.42
CA GLN A 90 11.02 1.17 18.87
C GLN A 90 11.90 2.34 19.33
N GLY A 91 11.28 3.44 19.78
CA GLY A 91 11.96 4.63 20.32
C GLY A 91 12.33 5.68 19.25
N SER A 92 13.02 6.76 19.66
CA SER A 92 13.38 7.90 18.79
C SER A 92 14.56 7.63 17.84
N GLY A 93 14.69 6.39 17.34
CA GLY A 93 15.79 5.97 16.49
C GLY A 93 15.51 6.26 15.00
N VAL A 94 16.55 6.60 14.24
CA VAL A 94 16.47 6.66 12.78
C VAL A 94 16.79 5.28 12.22
N GLU A 95 16.02 4.78 11.25
CA GLU A 95 16.34 3.55 10.54
C GLU A 95 17.75 3.65 9.92
N VAL A 96 18.70 2.85 10.45
CA VAL A 96 20.10 2.86 10.00
C VAL A 96 20.23 2.29 8.58
N ASP A 97 19.39 1.30 8.25
CA ASP A 97 19.29 0.67 6.93
C ASP A 97 17.93 0.96 6.30
N ARG A 98 17.79 2.11 5.64
CA ARG A 98 16.50 2.57 5.06
C ARG A 98 15.80 1.49 4.23
N GLY A 99 14.50 1.30 4.46
CA GLY A 99 13.65 0.37 3.72
C GLY A 99 13.83 -1.10 4.10
N ARG A 100 14.27 -1.38 5.33
CA ARG A 100 14.46 -2.73 5.87
C ARG A 100 13.23 -3.25 6.58
N TRP A 101 12.40 -2.38 7.17
CA TRP A 101 11.21 -2.80 7.89
C TRP A 101 10.26 -3.74 7.10
N PRO A 102 10.06 -3.61 5.76
CA PRO A 102 9.16 -4.51 5.03
C PRO A 102 9.62 -5.98 5.01
N THR A 103 10.92 -6.24 5.24
CA THR A 103 11.43 -7.62 5.38
C THR A 103 11.11 -8.23 6.74
N GLY A 104 10.40 -7.48 7.59
CA GLY A 104 9.90 -7.92 8.87
C GLY A 104 8.78 -8.96 8.75
N TYR A 105 8.01 -8.95 7.65
CA TYR A 105 6.90 -9.90 7.44
C TYR A 105 7.35 -11.37 7.52
N GLN A 106 8.57 -11.67 7.08
CA GLN A 106 9.17 -13.02 7.08
C GLN A 106 9.86 -13.37 8.40
N LYS A 107 9.95 -12.43 9.35
CA LYS A 107 10.54 -12.67 10.67
C LYS A 107 9.62 -13.52 11.53
N LEU A 108 10.22 -14.23 12.48
CA LEU A 108 9.55 -15.22 13.32
C LEU A 108 8.27 -14.67 13.95
N ALA A 109 8.33 -13.48 14.54
CA ALA A 109 7.21 -12.87 15.25
C ALA A 109 6.03 -12.60 14.31
N ALA A 110 6.23 -11.79 13.25
CA ALA A 110 5.17 -11.41 12.32
C ALA A 110 4.60 -12.61 11.57
N SER A 111 5.44 -13.49 11.01
CA SER A 111 4.99 -14.67 10.30
C SER A 111 4.23 -15.64 11.21
N THR A 112 4.69 -15.83 12.45
CA THR A 112 3.97 -16.68 13.42
C THR A 112 2.62 -16.08 13.75
N MET A 113 2.56 -14.80 14.11
CA MET A 113 1.29 -14.16 14.50
C MET A 113 0.26 -14.14 13.37
N ALA A 114 0.69 -13.83 12.15
CA ALA A 114 -0.18 -13.93 10.97
C ALA A 114 -0.73 -15.37 10.79
N THR A 115 0.13 -16.38 10.95
CA THR A 115 -0.30 -17.80 10.84
C THR A 115 -1.29 -18.17 11.94
N LEU A 116 -1.06 -17.72 13.18
CA LEU A 116 -1.95 -17.99 14.30
C LEU A 116 -3.31 -17.30 14.12
N PHE A 117 -3.32 -16.06 13.64
CA PHE A 117 -4.54 -15.30 13.38
C PHE A 117 -5.39 -15.88 12.25
N TRP A 118 -4.78 -16.29 11.13
CA TRP A 118 -5.53 -16.81 9.99
C TRP A 118 -5.87 -18.29 10.09
N ALA A 119 -4.93 -19.10 10.62
CA ALA A 119 -4.98 -20.55 10.49
C ALA A 119 -4.46 -21.30 11.74
N GLY A 120 -4.51 -20.66 12.92
CA GLY A 120 -4.06 -21.25 14.19
C GLY A 120 -4.84 -22.51 14.59
N SER A 121 -6.12 -22.62 14.25
CA SER A 121 -6.92 -23.83 14.48
C SER A 121 -6.40 -25.04 13.68
N THR A 122 -5.92 -24.81 12.46
CA THR A 122 -5.39 -25.84 11.55
C THR A 122 -3.93 -26.18 11.84
N PHE A 123 -3.06 -25.17 11.98
CA PHE A 123 -1.61 -25.36 12.10
C PHE A 123 -1.07 -25.24 13.53
N ALA A 124 -1.85 -24.70 14.46
CA ALA A 124 -1.47 -24.59 15.86
C ALA A 124 -2.55 -25.11 16.84
N PRO A 125 -3.17 -26.29 16.61
CA PRO A 125 -4.32 -26.77 17.39
C PRO A 125 -4.03 -26.98 18.89
N LYS A 126 -2.76 -27.14 19.27
CA LYS A 126 -2.34 -27.30 20.67
C LYS A 126 -2.17 -25.97 21.41
N LEU A 127 -2.06 -24.84 20.70
CA LEU A 127 -1.93 -23.53 21.32
C LEU A 127 -3.32 -23.01 21.70
N ARG A 128 -3.67 -23.25 22.96
CA ARG A 128 -4.94 -22.83 23.55
C ARG A 128 -4.71 -21.80 24.65
N VAL A 129 -5.59 -20.82 24.71
CA VAL A 129 -5.55 -19.72 25.66
C VAL A 129 -6.85 -19.65 26.43
N LYS A 130 -6.79 -19.14 27.65
CA LYS A 130 -7.97 -19.02 28.49
C LYS A 130 -8.80 -17.82 28.03
N ASP A 131 -10.00 -18.09 27.55
CA ASP A 131 -10.96 -17.04 27.24
C ASP A 131 -11.34 -16.29 28.51
N ARG A 132 -11.37 -14.96 28.43
CA ARG A 132 -11.60 -14.12 29.62
C ARG A 132 -13.08 -14.14 30.04
N THR A 133 -13.98 -14.30 29.08
CA THR A 133 -15.44 -14.21 29.29
C THR A 133 -15.99 -15.53 29.85
N SER A 134 -15.70 -16.64 29.19
CA SER A 134 -16.15 -17.99 29.57
C SER A 134 -15.22 -18.69 30.56
N GLY A 135 -13.93 -18.33 30.59
CA GLY A 135 -12.91 -19.04 31.35
C GLY A 135 -12.43 -20.35 30.72
N GLU A 136 -12.96 -20.72 29.54
CA GLU A 136 -12.61 -21.96 28.83
C GLU A 136 -11.32 -21.83 28.01
N LEU A 137 -10.71 -22.98 27.67
CA LEU A 137 -9.53 -23.02 26.79
C LEU A 137 -9.95 -23.06 25.33
N VAL A 138 -9.88 -21.91 24.67
CA VAL A 138 -10.16 -21.73 23.23
C VAL A 138 -8.86 -21.78 22.41
N ASN A 139 -8.96 -22.03 21.10
CA ASN A 139 -7.79 -21.91 20.23
C ASN A 139 -7.37 -20.44 20.14
N ILE A 140 -6.07 -20.18 20.00
CA ILE A 140 -5.56 -18.80 19.89
C ILE A 140 -6.10 -18.05 18.67
N GLN A 141 -6.41 -18.75 17.57
CA GLN A 141 -7.05 -18.17 16.39
C GLN A 141 -8.39 -17.53 16.76
N ASP A 142 -9.27 -18.30 17.41
CA ASP A 142 -10.61 -17.84 17.78
C ASP A 142 -10.50 -16.65 18.74
N PHE A 143 -9.62 -16.74 19.75
CA PHE A 143 -9.39 -15.64 20.68
C PHE A 143 -8.93 -14.36 19.96
N LEU A 144 -7.92 -14.44 19.10
CA LEU A 144 -7.40 -13.27 18.40
C LEU A 144 -8.43 -12.68 17.42
N GLN A 145 -9.14 -13.53 16.67
CA GLN A 145 -10.16 -13.10 15.73
C GLN A 145 -11.36 -12.46 16.43
N ASP A 146 -11.83 -13.04 17.54
CA ASP A 146 -12.98 -12.51 18.27
C ASP A 146 -12.65 -11.15 18.89
N HIS A 147 -11.49 -11.00 19.54
CA HIS A 147 -11.05 -9.71 20.07
C HIS A 147 -10.83 -8.65 18.99
N PHE A 148 -10.24 -9.03 17.85
CA PHE A 148 -10.10 -8.14 16.70
C PHE A 148 -11.47 -7.64 16.21
N LEU A 149 -12.44 -8.55 16.04
CA LEU A 149 -13.78 -8.20 15.59
C LEU A 149 -14.53 -7.36 16.63
N ASP A 150 -14.36 -7.63 17.92
CA ASP A 150 -14.98 -6.85 19.00
C ASP A 150 -14.40 -5.44 19.09
N ALA A 151 -13.08 -5.27 18.90
CA ALA A 151 -12.46 -3.95 18.76
C ALA A 151 -12.94 -3.21 17.50
N PHE A 152 -13.11 -3.91 16.38
CA PHE A 152 -13.68 -3.36 15.16
C PHE A 152 -15.12 -2.88 15.37
N ASP A 153 -15.93 -3.63 16.11
CA ASP A 153 -17.28 -3.23 16.49
C ASP A 153 -17.29 -1.93 17.30
N GLN A 154 -16.35 -1.74 18.23
CA GLN A 154 -16.23 -0.47 18.97
C GLN A 154 -15.93 0.70 18.03
N LEU A 155 -15.01 0.51 17.08
CA LEU A 155 -14.70 1.50 16.07
C LEU A 155 -15.94 1.85 15.24
N VAL A 156 -16.67 0.86 14.73
CA VAL A 156 -17.89 1.06 13.94
C VAL A 156 -18.97 1.78 14.76
N ARG A 157 -19.15 1.45 16.03
CA ARG A 157 -20.10 2.14 16.91
C ARG A 157 -19.72 3.60 17.14
N ALA A 158 -18.43 3.90 17.27
CA ALA A 158 -17.95 5.25 17.51
C ALA A 158 -18.14 6.17 16.29
N VAL A 159 -17.83 5.67 15.08
CA VAL A 159 -17.70 6.52 13.88
C VAL A 159 -18.66 6.16 12.75
N GLY A 160 -19.41 5.06 12.85
CA GLY A 160 -20.32 4.59 11.81
C GLY A 160 -21.43 5.58 11.47
N ASP A 161 -21.92 6.35 12.43
CA ASP A 161 -22.96 7.37 12.19
C ASP A 161 -22.41 8.69 11.63
N CYS A 162 -21.08 8.86 11.57
CA CYS A 162 -20.47 10.04 10.97
C CYS A 162 -20.79 10.09 9.47
N LYS A 163 -21.38 11.20 9.00
CA LYS A 163 -21.74 11.38 7.57
C LYS A 163 -20.52 11.34 6.64
N GLY A 164 -19.36 11.77 7.13
CA GLY A 164 -18.10 11.73 6.38
C GLY A 164 -17.54 10.32 6.21
N VAL A 165 -17.96 9.34 7.03
CA VAL A 165 -17.47 7.96 6.94
C VAL A 165 -18.31 7.17 5.94
N VAL A 166 -17.73 6.85 4.78
CA VAL A 166 -18.42 6.13 3.70
C VAL A 166 -18.31 4.60 3.81
N GLY A 167 -17.34 4.11 4.57
CA GLY A 167 -17.12 2.70 4.75
C GLY A 167 -15.93 2.35 5.63
N PHE A 168 -15.65 1.06 5.67
CA PHE A 168 -14.61 0.48 6.52
C PHE A 168 -13.76 -0.50 5.71
N GLU A 169 -12.46 -0.49 5.94
CA GLU A 169 -11.51 -1.48 5.44
C GLU A 169 -11.12 -2.44 6.56
N LEU A 170 -11.14 -3.74 6.26
CA LEU A 170 -10.93 -4.79 7.26
C LEU A 170 -9.54 -4.73 7.88
N MET A 171 -8.51 -4.73 7.04
CA MET A 171 -7.12 -4.88 7.45
C MET A 171 -6.23 -4.43 6.30
N ASN A 172 -5.30 -3.53 6.60
CA ASN A 172 -4.23 -3.11 5.69
C ASN A 172 -3.25 -4.25 5.39
N GLU A 173 -2.85 -4.41 4.14
CA GLU A 173 -1.89 -5.35 3.57
C GLU A 173 -1.89 -6.73 4.25
N PRO A 174 -3.00 -7.50 4.18
CA PRO A 174 -3.12 -8.76 4.89
C PRO A 174 -2.03 -9.73 4.44
N HIS A 175 -1.28 -10.25 5.42
CA HIS A 175 -0.21 -11.21 5.19
C HIS A 175 -0.59 -12.59 5.73
N ARG A 176 -0.32 -13.65 4.96
CA ARG A 176 -0.70 -15.04 5.30
C ARG A 176 0.25 -15.74 6.28
N GLY A 177 1.37 -15.11 6.63
CA GLY A 177 2.41 -15.72 7.46
C GLY A 177 3.05 -16.90 6.74
N TYR A 178 3.14 -18.05 7.41
CA TYR A 178 3.70 -19.28 6.83
C TYR A 178 2.69 -20.06 5.98
N VAL A 179 1.40 -19.70 5.99
CA VAL A 179 0.39 -20.47 5.25
C VAL A 179 0.73 -20.49 3.75
N SER A 180 0.65 -21.67 3.14
CA SER A 180 0.96 -21.91 1.72
C SER A 180 2.42 -21.73 1.30
N ILE A 181 3.39 -21.63 2.23
CA ILE A 181 4.82 -21.69 1.83
C ILE A 181 5.17 -23.10 1.33
N PRO A 182 5.91 -23.25 0.20
CA PRO A 182 6.19 -24.56 -0.38
C PRO A 182 7.05 -25.48 0.49
N SER A 183 7.96 -24.92 1.29
CA SER A 183 8.86 -25.65 2.21
C SER A 183 9.37 -24.68 3.27
N LEU A 184 9.82 -25.20 4.43
CA LEU A 184 10.44 -24.41 5.49
C LEU A 184 11.77 -23.76 5.07
N HIS A 185 12.32 -24.13 3.92
CA HIS A 185 13.52 -23.54 3.32
C HIS A 185 13.23 -22.46 2.27
N SER A 186 11.97 -22.31 1.86
CA SER A 186 11.56 -21.52 0.71
C SER A 186 10.97 -20.17 1.12
N PHE A 187 10.95 -19.24 0.15
CA PHE A 187 10.25 -17.96 0.19
C PHE A 187 9.33 -17.87 -1.03
N ASP A 188 8.28 -17.05 -0.96
CA ASP A 188 7.49 -16.66 -2.12
C ASP A 188 8.02 -15.32 -2.66
N TYR A 189 8.85 -15.39 -3.70
CA TYR A 189 9.48 -14.18 -4.28
C TYR A 189 8.50 -13.20 -4.95
N ASN A 190 7.20 -13.51 -5.03
CA ASN A 190 6.19 -12.53 -5.47
C ASN A 190 5.74 -11.61 -4.33
N THR A 191 5.78 -12.08 -3.09
CA THR A 191 5.27 -11.37 -1.91
C THR A 191 6.36 -11.07 -0.88
N ASP A 192 7.47 -11.83 -0.90
CA ASP A 192 8.52 -11.78 0.12
C ASP A 192 9.72 -10.94 -0.30
N LEU A 193 10.07 -9.97 0.54
CA LEU A 193 11.22 -9.09 0.38
C LEU A 193 12.39 -9.57 1.27
N HIS A 194 13.61 -9.51 0.73
CA HIS A 194 14.82 -9.95 1.44
C HIS A 194 15.87 -8.85 1.46
N LEU A 195 16.26 -8.39 2.64
CA LEU A 195 17.32 -7.40 2.86
C LEU A 195 17.94 -7.63 4.24
N HIS A 196 19.26 -7.52 4.34
CA HIS A 196 20.00 -7.84 5.56
C HIS A 196 19.77 -9.31 5.98
N ASP A 197 19.65 -9.58 7.27
CA ASP A 197 19.67 -10.92 7.84
C ASP A 197 18.28 -11.49 7.68
N THR A 198 18.08 -12.40 6.73
CA THR A 198 16.75 -12.92 6.43
C THR A 198 16.77 -14.44 6.52
N PRO A 199 16.43 -15.01 7.70
CA PRO A 199 16.33 -16.45 7.86
C PRO A 199 15.10 -16.98 7.10
N ASN A 200 15.20 -18.20 6.56
CA ASN A 200 13.98 -18.94 6.18
C ASN A 200 13.21 -19.39 7.43
N ALA A 201 12.02 -19.98 7.24
CA ALA A 201 11.15 -20.40 8.35
C ALA A 201 11.90 -21.31 9.35
N LEU A 202 12.57 -22.37 8.87
CA LEU A 202 13.30 -23.30 9.74
C LEU A 202 14.41 -22.61 10.55
N GLN A 203 15.21 -21.76 9.89
CA GLN A 203 16.26 -20.99 10.55
C GLN A 203 15.68 -20.03 11.59
N SER A 204 14.56 -19.37 11.27
CA SER A 204 13.89 -18.45 12.20
C SER A 204 13.36 -19.16 13.44
N PHE A 205 12.84 -20.39 13.29
CA PHE A 205 12.36 -21.20 14.41
C PHE A 205 13.50 -21.56 15.36
N ALA A 206 14.62 -21.99 14.81
CA ALA A 206 15.80 -22.38 15.57
C ALA A 206 16.46 -21.20 16.29
N LEU A 207 16.58 -20.06 15.60
CA LEU A 207 17.03 -18.82 16.23
C LEU A 207 16.12 -18.42 17.39
N GLY A 208 14.79 -18.41 17.19
CA GLY A 208 13.84 -18.09 18.27
C GLY A 208 13.84 -19.09 19.43
N ALA A 209 14.19 -20.34 19.20
CA ALA A 209 14.32 -21.36 20.24
C ALA A 209 15.62 -21.25 21.07
N GLY A 210 16.52 -20.32 20.71
CA GLY A 210 17.78 -20.11 21.43
C GLY A 210 18.98 -20.85 20.82
N HIS A 211 18.92 -21.25 19.56
CA HIS A 211 20.05 -21.90 18.89
C HIS A 211 20.83 -20.92 18.02
N ALA A 212 22.16 -21.07 18.01
CA ALA A 212 23.03 -20.36 17.10
C ALA A 212 22.94 -20.95 15.69
N VAL A 213 22.55 -20.15 14.70
CA VAL A 213 22.32 -20.64 13.32
C VAL A 213 22.98 -19.73 12.30
N ARG A 214 23.57 -20.34 11.26
CA ARG A 214 24.15 -19.63 10.14
C ARG A 214 23.06 -19.29 9.10
N ILE A 215 22.85 -18.00 8.86
CA ILE A 215 21.78 -17.49 8.00
C ILE A 215 22.32 -16.59 6.88
N PRO A 216 21.60 -16.44 5.76
CA PRO A 216 21.99 -15.52 4.69
C PRO A 216 21.81 -14.05 5.09
N HIS A 217 22.76 -13.22 4.66
CA HIS A 217 22.70 -11.77 4.72
C HIS A 217 22.58 -11.21 3.29
N TYR A 218 21.42 -10.62 3.00
CA TYR A 218 21.06 -10.07 1.70
C TYR A 218 21.51 -8.62 1.56
N VAL A 219 21.97 -8.27 0.36
CA VAL A 219 22.34 -6.90 -0.02
C VAL A 219 21.64 -6.53 -1.32
N ARG A 220 21.40 -5.23 -1.53
CA ARG A 220 20.83 -4.71 -2.78
C ARG A 220 21.69 -5.12 -3.98
N SER A 221 21.05 -5.42 -5.11
CA SER A 221 21.74 -5.76 -6.36
C SER A 221 20.99 -5.29 -7.59
N TRP A 222 21.59 -5.52 -8.76
CA TRP A 222 20.98 -5.31 -10.07
C TRP A 222 21.44 -6.44 -11.00
N PRO A 223 20.57 -7.02 -11.86
CA PRO A 223 19.16 -6.66 -12.09
C PRO A 223 18.15 -7.24 -11.10
N TRP A 224 18.59 -8.13 -10.20
CA TRP A 224 17.75 -8.69 -9.13
C TRP A 224 17.68 -7.74 -7.94
N PRO A 225 16.52 -7.56 -7.26
CA PRO A 225 16.39 -6.62 -6.15
C PRO A 225 17.47 -6.82 -5.07
N THR A 226 17.71 -8.07 -4.68
CA THR A 226 18.79 -8.44 -3.76
C THR A 226 19.49 -9.73 -4.15
N ARG A 227 20.67 -9.91 -3.55
CA ARG A 227 21.48 -11.14 -3.60
C ARG A 227 22.04 -11.45 -2.22
N ILE A 228 22.42 -12.71 -2.00
CA ILE A 228 23.18 -13.10 -0.81
C ILE A 228 24.58 -12.49 -0.92
N GLY A 229 24.93 -11.62 0.03
CA GLY A 229 26.27 -11.04 0.13
C GLY A 229 27.21 -11.94 0.93
N LYS A 230 26.73 -12.48 2.06
CA LYS A 230 27.47 -13.37 2.96
C LYS A 230 26.53 -14.23 3.78
N HIS A 231 27.08 -15.16 4.54
CA HIS A 231 26.36 -15.88 5.60
C HIS A 231 26.92 -15.47 6.96
N VAL A 232 26.03 -15.18 7.91
CA VAL A 232 26.35 -14.74 9.27
C VAL A 232 25.87 -15.75 10.30
N LEU A 233 26.64 -15.97 11.36
CA LEU A 233 26.18 -16.71 12.54
C LEU A 233 25.38 -15.75 13.43
N ARG A 234 24.22 -16.17 13.92
CA ARG A 234 23.34 -15.36 14.80
C ARG A 234 22.91 -16.14 16.02
N ASN A 235 22.58 -15.42 17.08
CA ASN A 235 22.12 -15.91 18.38
C ASN A 235 23.13 -16.81 19.13
N GLU A 236 24.40 -16.40 19.19
CA GLU A 236 25.46 -17.14 19.88
C GLU A 236 25.24 -17.22 21.40
N GLN A 237 24.52 -16.25 21.96
CA GLN A 237 24.21 -16.15 23.38
C GLN A 237 23.01 -17.03 23.78
N GLY A 238 22.37 -17.70 22.82
CA GLY A 238 21.27 -18.62 23.07
C GLY A 238 20.01 -17.97 23.65
N VAL A 239 19.76 -16.72 23.27
CA VAL A 239 18.58 -15.96 23.71
C VAL A 239 17.33 -16.56 23.09
N LYS A 240 16.31 -16.81 23.92
CA LYS A 240 15.02 -17.33 23.47
C LYS A 240 14.05 -16.19 23.21
N ALA A 241 13.27 -16.33 22.14
CA ALA A 241 12.14 -15.45 21.84
C ALA A 241 10.90 -15.77 22.69
N TRP A 242 10.90 -16.88 23.44
CA TRP A 242 9.72 -17.45 24.09
C TRP A 242 9.84 -17.39 25.60
N ARG A 243 8.76 -16.95 26.26
CA ARG A 243 8.65 -16.86 27.71
C ARG A 243 8.56 -18.24 28.36
N GLY A 244 9.33 -18.47 29.42
CA GLY A 244 9.29 -19.72 30.19
C GLY A 244 7.95 -19.96 30.89
N ASP A 245 7.25 -18.89 31.26
CA ASP A 245 5.91 -18.91 31.87
C ASP A 245 4.76 -18.74 30.86
N GLY A 246 5.09 -18.65 29.56
CA GLY A 246 4.11 -18.55 28.47
C GLY A 246 3.40 -19.88 28.18
N PRO A 247 2.38 -19.88 27.30
CA PRO A 247 1.58 -21.08 26.98
C PRO A 247 2.40 -22.21 26.33
N THR A 248 3.54 -21.88 25.72
CA THR A 248 4.46 -22.86 25.13
C THR A 248 5.56 -23.32 26.10
N GLN A 249 5.58 -22.82 27.34
CA GLN A 249 6.60 -23.11 28.36
C GLN A 249 8.04 -22.89 27.85
N GLY A 250 8.26 -21.77 27.15
CA GLY A 250 9.56 -21.40 26.58
C GLY A 250 9.98 -22.18 25.34
N LYS A 251 9.08 -22.97 24.73
CA LYS A 251 9.33 -23.67 23.47
C LYS A 251 8.83 -22.88 22.27
N CYS A 252 9.42 -23.14 21.11
CA CYS A 252 8.89 -22.64 19.85
C CYS A 252 7.52 -23.27 19.57
N VAL A 253 6.53 -22.45 19.19
CA VAL A 253 5.17 -22.96 18.89
C VAL A 253 5.19 -24.05 17.81
N TRP A 254 6.06 -23.92 16.81
CA TRP A 254 6.17 -24.90 15.73
C TRP A 254 6.92 -26.17 16.15
N GLU A 255 7.82 -26.08 17.14
CA GLU A 255 8.43 -27.25 17.78
C GLU A 255 7.40 -28.01 18.62
N MET A 256 6.54 -27.30 19.37
CA MET A 256 5.43 -27.88 20.13
C MET A 256 4.46 -28.69 19.24
N HIS A 257 4.32 -28.29 17.98
CA HIS A 257 3.50 -28.99 16.98
C HIS A 257 4.26 -30.06 16.18
N GLY A 258 5.55 -30.29 16.46
CA GLY A 258 6.36 -31.29 15.79
C GLY A 258 6.64 -30.97 14.33
N VAL A 259 6.71 -29.68 13.99
CA VAL A 259 7.02 -29.21 12.62
C VAL A 259 8.51 -29.33 12.34
N TRP A 260 9.33 -29.08 13.36
CA TRP A 260 10.79 -29.12 13.30
C TRP A 260 11.37 -29.58 14.64
N GLY A 261 12.67 -29.88 14.67
CA GLY A 261 13.44 -30.16 15.89
C GLY A 261 14.93 -29.86 15.72
N TRP A 262 15.70 -30.01 16.80
CA TRP A 262 17.14 -29.76 16.81
C TRP A 262 17.94 -31.08 16.81
N ASP A 263 18.82 -31.27 15.82
CA ASP A 263 19.76 -32.39 15.83
C ASP A 263 20.94 -32.06 16.76
N ILE A 264 20.96 -32.71 17.92
CA ILE A 264 21.99 -32.50 18.95
C ILE A 264 23.39 -32.89 18.47
N LYS A 265 23.51 -33.88 17.57
CA LYS A 265 24.81 -34.36 17.08
C LYS A 265 25.39 -33.43 16.03
N LYS A 266 24.54 -32.92 15.14
CA LYS A 266 24.96 -32.05 14.03
C LYS A 266 24.90 -30.57 14.37
N HIS A 267 24.22 -30.21 15.46
CA HIS A 267 23.96 -28.82 15.85
C HIS A 267 23.27 -28.04 14.72
N GLU A 268 22.23 -28.64 14.12
CA GLU A 268 21.45 -28.03 13.05
C GLU A 268 19.94 -28.24 13.24
N PRO A 269 19.10 -27.32 12.74
CA PRO A 269 17.66 -27.53 12.76
C PRO A 269 17.25 -28.50 11.66
N VAL A 270 16.28 -29.37 11.97
CA VAL A 270 15.79 -30.40 11.07
C VAL A 270 14.28 -30.23 10.86
N PRO A 271 13.80 -30.18 9.60
CA PRO A 271 12.37 -30.22 9.32
C PRO A 271 11.84 -31.63 9.62
N LEU A 272 10.84 -31.73 10.50
CA LEU A 272 10.12 -32.99 10.76
C LEU A 272 8.90 -33.12 9.82
N ARG A 273 8.35 -31.99 9.39
CA ARG A 273 7.24 -31.88 8.44
C ARG A 273 7.52 -30.73 7.47
N GLU A 274 8.25 -31.02 6.41
CA GLU A 274 8.77 -29.99 5.48
C GLU A 274 7.67 -29.14 4.81
N HIS A 275 6.57 -29.77 4.40
CA HIS A 275 5.44 -29.13 3.72
C HIS A 275 4.27 -28.82 4.66
N TYR A 276 4.55 -28.60 5.96
CA TYR A 276 3.51 -28.50 6.99
C TYR A 276 2.45 -27.43 6.69
N PHE A 277 2.85 -26.30 6.12
CA PHE A 277 1.95 -25.17 5.85
C PHE A 277 1.36 -25.15 4.44
N GLU A 278 1.81 -26.02 3.54
CA GLU A 278 1.27 -26.15 2.18
C GLU A 278 0.01 -27.03 2.16
N ARG A 279 -0.12 -27.95 3.12
CA ARG A 279 -1.16 -28.97 3.16
C ARG A 279 -1.83 -29.05 4.51
N HIS A 280 -3.13 -29.29 4.51
CA HIS A 280 -3.90 -29.48 5.73
C HIS A 280 -3.33 -30.67 6.52
N PRO A 281 -2.94 -30.49 7.80
CA PRO A 281 -2.26 -31.51 8.59
C PRO A 281 -3.00 -32.83 8.73
N ASP A 282 -4.34 -32.78 8.80
CA ASP A 282 -5.19 -33.96 9.01
C ASP A 282 -5.68 -34.63 7.71
N THR A 283 -5.89 -33.87 6.63
CA THR A 283 -6.50 -34.38 5.39
C THR A 283 -5.49 -34.54 4.25
N GLY A 284 -4.34 -33.86 4.31
CA GLY A 284 -3.33 -33.82 3.25
C GLY A 284 -3.72 -33.01 2.02
N ALA A 285 -4.91 -32.40 2.00
CA ALA A 285 -5.37 -31.52 0.95
C ALA A 285 -4.45 -30.29 0.82
N LYS A 286 -4.26 -29.79 -0.40
CA LYS A 286 -3.50 -28.55 -0.62
C LYS A 286 -4.31 -27.37 -0.10
N ILE A 287 -3.64 -26.47 0.60
CA ILE A 287 -4.26 -25.29 1.21
C ILE A 287 -4.39 -24.16 0.20
N GLU A 288 -5.59 -23.61 0.09
CA GLU A 288 -5.85 -22.35 -0.62
C GLU A 288 -6.31 -21.28 0.39
N TRP A 289 -5.36 -20.42 0.81
CA TRP A 289 -5.53 -19.48 1.94
C TRP A 289 -6.79 -18.62 1.86
N HIS A 290 -7.11 -18.13 0.66
CA HIS A 290 -8.28 -17.31 0.43
C HIS A 290 -9.58 -18.05 0.79
N GLU A 291 -9.74 -19.29 0.32
CA GLU A 291 -10.98 -20.06 0.47
C GLU A 291 -11.14 -20.61 1.88
N GLU A 292 -10.05 -21.08 2.49
CA GLU A 292 -10.10 -21.77 3.78
C GLU A 292 -10.06 -20.82 4.98
N PHE A 293 -9.38 -19.67 4.87
CA PHE A 293 -9.11 -18.80 6.02
C PHE A 293 -9.62 -17.37 5.83
N PHE A 294 -9.32 -16.75 4.69
CA PHE A 294 -9.66 -15.34 4.47
C PHE A 294 -11.17 -15.15 4.28
N TYR A 295 -11.81 -15.86 3.34
CA TYR A 295 -13.22 -15.69 3.01
C TYR A 295 -14.19 -15.99 4.17
N PRO A 296 -13.97 -17.01 5.01
CA PRO A 296 -14.78 -17.21 6.21
C PRO A 296 -14.69 -16.02 7.18
N PHE A 297 -13.49 -15.47 7.39
CA PHE A 297 -13.28 -14.34 8.29
C PHE A 297 -13.91 -13.04 7.74
N ILE A 298 -13.72 -12.71 6.46
CA ILE A 298 -14.34 -11.51 5.88
C ILE A 298 -15.88 -11.59 5.93
N LYS A 299 -16.48 -12.78 5.81
CA LYS A 299 -17.93 -12.97 5.90
C LYS A 299 -18.44 -12.64 7.32
N ARG A 300 -17.72 -13.09 8.35
CA ARG A 300 -18.02 -12.74 9.75
C ARG A 300 -17.93 -11.24 9.98
N TRP A 301 -16.82 -10.63 9.59
CA TRP A 301 -16.61 -9.18 9.71
C TRP A 301 -17.67 -8.37 8.97
N ALA A 302 -17.91 -8.68 7.70
CA ALA A 302 -18.88 -7.97 6.87
C ALA A 302 -20.30 -8.02 7.46
N SER A 303 -20.68 -9.16 8.01
CA SER A 303 -21.98 -9.32 8.70
C SER A 303 -22.09 -8.37 9.89
N ARG A 304 -21.05 -8.29 10.73
CA ARG A 304 -21.04 -7.42 11.92
C ARG A 304 -21.10 -5.94 11.55
N VAL A 305 -20.27 -5.48 10.62
CA VAL A 305 -20.28 -4.09 10.16
C VAL A 305 -21.65 -3.71 9.58
N HIS A 306 -22.25 -4.58 8.77
CA HIS A 306 -23.56 -4.32 8.19
C HIS A 306 -24.70 -4.33 9.21
N GLU A 307 -24.66 -5.22 10.20
CA GLU A 307 -25.63 -5.23 11.29
C GLU A 307 -25.60 -3.91 12.07
N LEU A 308 -24.39 -3.45 12.43
CA LEU A 308 -24.20 -2.20 13.17
C LEU A 308 -24.57 -0.94 12.37
N THR A 309 -24.40 -0.98 11.04
CA THR A 309 -24.60 0.19 10.18
C THR A 309 -25.88 0.15 9.35
N GLY A 310 -26.74 -0.86 9.56
CA GLY A 310 -27.97 -1.06 8.79
C GLY A 310 -27.72 -1.23 7.28
N ASN A 311 -26.63 -1.92 6.91
CA ASN A 311 -26.17 -2.08 5.52
C ASN A 311 -25.87 -0.76 4.78
N SER A 312 -25.69 0.37 5.47
CA SER A 312 -25.51 1.67 4.81
C SER A 312 -24.11 1.85 4.20
N LYS A 313 -23.08 1.27 4.83
CA LYS A 313 -21.67 1.50 4.54
C LYS A 313 -21.10 0.58 3.46
N MET A 314 -20.01 1.03 2.84
CA MET A 314 -19.18 0.22 1.94
C MET A 314 -18.14 -0.58 2.72
N LEU A 315 -17.74 -1.72 2.17
CA LEU A 315 -16.72 -2.60 2.76
C LEU A 315 -15.52 -2.67 1.83
N PHE A 316 -14.40 -2.13 2.25
CA PHE A 316 -13.16 -2.09 1.49
C PHE A 316 -12.34 -3.33 1.85
N LEU A 317 -11.86 -4.02 0.81
CA LEU A 317 -11.05 -5.23 0.95
C LEU A 317 -9.94 -5.20 -0.08
N GLU A 318 -8.78 -5.68 0.33
CA GLU A 318 -7.64 -5.92 -0.54
C GLU A 318 -7.25 -7.40 -0.54
N ALA A 319 -6.36 -7.75 -1.45
CA ALA A 319 -5.72 -9.06 -1.51
C ALA A 319 -4.33 -8.96 -0.88
N ILE A 320 -3.57 -10.07 -0.86
CA ILE A 320 -2.17 -10.02 -0.45
C ILE A 320 -1.43 -9.01 -1.34
N PRO A 321 -0.55 -8.15 -0.78
CA PRO A 321 0.22 -7.19 -1.56
C PRO A 321 0.89 -7.82 -2.77
N ASN A 322 0.93 -7.09 -3.89
CA ASN A 322 1.43 -7.50 -5.21
C ASN A 322 0.62 -8.61 -5.93
N GLU A 323 -0.40 -9.19 -5.32
CA GLU A 323 -1.34 -10.06 -6.04
C GLU A 323 -2.31 -9.24 -6.89
N PHE A 324 -2.78 -9.84 -7.99
CA PHE A 324 -3.97 -9.33 -8.64
C PHE A 324 -5.20 -9.84 -7.90
N CYS A 325 -6.32 -9.11 -8.03
CA CYS A 325 -7.63 -9.52 -7.56
C CYS A 325 -7.89 -11.02 -7.81
N PRO A 326 -7.99 -11.86 -6.76
CA PRO A 326 -8.12 -13.30 -6.91
C PRO A 326 -9.32 -13.70 -7.77
N LYS A 327 -9.14 -14.69 -8.64
CA LYS A 327 -10.24 -15.21 -9.46
C LYS A 327 -11.31 -15.94 -8.63
N SER A 328 -10.96 -16.38 -7.42
CA SER A 328 -11.86 -17.05 -6.49
C SER A 328 -12.79 -16.09 -5.73
N TRP A 329 -12.68 -14.78 -5.93
CA TRP A 329 -13.70 -13.80 -5.50
C TRP A 329 -14.92 -13.86 -6.41
N THR A 330 -15.60 -15.02 -6.40
CA THR A 330 -16.93 -15.22 -6.96
C THR A 330 -17.97 -14.43 -6.16
N LEU A 331 -19.19 -14.29 -6.69
CA LEU A 331 -20.25 -13.48 -6.05
C LEU A 331 -20.56 -13.95 -4.60
N GLU A 332 -20.44 -15.25 -4.31
CA GLU A 332 -20.61 -15.85 -2.97
C GLU A 332 -19.48 -15.52 -1.99
N ASN A 333 -18.30 -15.15 -2.50
CA ASN A 333 -17.12 -14.80 -1.70
C ASN A 333 -16.90 -13.28 -1.63
N GLN A 334 -17.77 -12.49 -2.26
CA GLN A 334 -17.76 -11.04 -2.19
C GLN A 334 -18.81 -10.54 -1.19
N PRO A 335 -18.43 -9.79 -0.16
CA PRO A 335 -19.39 -9.10 0.69
C PRO A 335 -20.33 -8.17 -0.10
N HIS A 336 -21.55 -7.98 0.42
CA HIS A 336 -22.43 -6.93 -0.07
C HIS A 336 -21.74 -5.56 0.04
N LYS A 337 -21.93 -4.65 -0.93
CA LYS A 337 -21.25 -3.34 -0.99
C LYS A 337 -19.71 -3.34 -0.89
N MET A 338 -19.07 -4.48 -1.17
CA MET A 338 -17.62 -4.58 -1.35
C MET A 338 -17.06 -3.59 -2.39
N VAL A 339 -15.94 -2.98 -2.04
CA VAL A 339 -15.03 -2.20 -2.89
C VAL A 339 -13.66 -2.87 -2.82
N PHE A 340 -13.01 -3.09 -3.97
CA PHE A 340 -11.64 -3.63 -3.98
C PHE A 340 -10.62 -2.49 -3.85
N ALA A 341 -9.71 -2.59 -2.90
CA ALA A 341 -8.81 -1.51 -2.47
C ALA A 341 -7.30 -1.87 -2.54
N PRO A 342 -6.77 -2.41 -3.65
CA PRO A 342 -5.35 -2.80 -3.73
C PRO A 342 -4.42 -1.59 -3.65
N HIS A 343 -3.17 -1.83 -3.27
CA HIS A 343 -2.12 -0.82 -3.26
C HIS A 343 -1.29 -0.86 -4.54
N TRP A 344 -0.62 0.26 -4.83
CA TRP A 344 0.40 0.29 -5.88
C TRP A 344 1.55 1.25 -5.53
N TYR A 345 2.76 0.71 -5.59
CA TYR A 345 4.01 1.46 -5.51
C TYR A 345 4.95 1.04 -6.64
N ASP A 346 5.80 1.95 -7.12
CA ASP A 346 6.97 1.56 -7.93
C ASP A 346 7.97 0.84 -7.02
N LEU A 347 7.87 -0.49 -6.99
CA LEU A 347 8.70 -1.34 -6.14
C LEU A 347 10.20 -1.16 -6.38
N ASN A 348 10.62 -0.80 -7.60
CA ASN A 348 12.04 -0.56 -7.87
C ASN A 348 12.49 0.71 -7.16
N ALA A 349 11.75 1.81 -7.32
CA ALA A 349 12.06 3.09 -6.69
C ALA A 349 11.86 3.06 -5.16
N LEU A 350 10.84 2.35 -4.67
CA LEU A 350 10.57 2.15 -3.25
C LEU A 350 11.74 1.41 -2.58
N PHE A 351 12.19 0.31 -3.18
CA PHE A 351 13.22 -0.56 -2.61
C PHE A 351 14.62 0.06 -2.66
N SER A 352 14.96 0.78 -3.74
CA SER A 352 16.22 1.50 -3.86
C SER A 352 16.22 2.86 -3.16
N LYS A 353 15.04 3.44 -2.89
CA LYS A 353 14.85 4.85 -2.54
C LYS A 353 15.50 5.79 -3.57
N GLU A 354 15.41 5.43 -4.85
CA GLU A 354 16.00 6.19 -5.96
C GLU A 354 15.07 6.27 -7.16
N PHE A 355 15.07 7.43 -7.84
CA PHE A 355 14.34 7.63 -9.08
C PHE A 355 15.15 8.48 -10.05
N GLY A 356 15.12 8.12 -11.33
CA GLY A 356 15.95 8.75 -12.36
C GLY A 356 15.29 8.71 -13.74
N SER A 357 16.13 8.62 -14.77
CA SER A 357 15.65 8.61 -16.17
C SER A 357 15.14 7.25 -16.64
N MET A 358 15.18 6.21 -15.79
CA MET A 358 14.71 4.87 -16.11
C MET A 358 13.76 4.41 -15.03
N SER A 359 12.63 3.82 -15.43
CA SER A 359 11.71 3.11 -14.52
C SER A 359 11.58 1.65 -14.96
N VAL A 360 11.20 0.79 -14.02
CA VAL A 360 11.17 -0.67 -14.24
C VAL A 360 9.75 -1.18 -14.00
N ASN A 361 9.25 -2.01 -14.91
CA ASN A 361 7.99 -2.72 -14.74
C ASN A 361 8.20 -3.97 -13.87
N VAL A 362 8.31 -3.78 -12.56
CA VAL A 362 8.52 -4.87 -11.60
C VAL A 362 7.34 -5.85 -11.62
N GLN A 363 6.11 -5.36 -11.75
CA GLN A 363 4.90 -6.19 -11.87
C GLN A 363 4.99 -7.17 -13.06
N GLY A 364 5.53 -6.72 -14.20
CA GLY A 364 5.76 -7.54 -15.37
C GLY A 364 6.92 -8.51 -15.18
N LEU A 365 8.05 -8.06 -14.63
CA LEU A 365 9.24 -8.88 -14.38
C LEU A 365 8.93 -10.07 -13.46
N SER A 366 8.22 -9.83 -12.35
CA SER A 366 7.83 -10.90 -11.42
C SER A 366 6.94 -11.96 -12.07
N ARG A 367 6.29 -11.62 -13.18
CA ARG A 367 5.42 -12.50 -13.97
C ARG A 367 6.08 -12.98 -15.28
N GLY A 368 7.41 -12.92 -15.36
CA GLY A 368 8.17 -13.49 -16.47
C GLY A 368 8.32 -12.59 -17.70
N MET A 369 8.05 -11.29 -17.59
CA MET A 369 8.33 -10.35 -18.68
C MET A 369 9.83 -10.31 -19.01
N PHE A 370 10.16 -10.32 -20.29
CA PHE A 370 11.54 -10.18 -20.73
C PHE A 370 12.10 -8.80 -20.35
N ILE A 371 13.30 -8.77 -19.74
CA ILE A 371 13.86 -7.58 -19.10
C ILE A 371 13.88 -6.32 -19.99
N LEU A 372 14.25 -6.43 -21.26
CA LEU A 372 14.31 -5.26 -22.15
C LEU A 372 12.92 -4.66 -22.46
N ARG A 373 11.83 -5.41 -22.26
CA ARG A 373 10.46 -4.90 -22.35
C ARG A 373 9.95 -4.29 -21.05
N ALA A 374 10.67 -4.50 -19.95
CA ALA A 374 10.32 -3.97 -18.64
C ALA A 374 11.02 -2.63 -18.33
N LEU A 375 11.93 -2.15 -19.20
CA LEU A 375 12.66 -0.90 -18.99
C LEU A 375 12.00 0.24 -19.77
N TYR A 376 11.66 1.32 -19.07
CA TYR A 376 11.04 2.51 -19.64
C TYR A 376 11.91 3.73 -19.37
N TRP A 377 11.97 4.67 -20.32
CA TRP A 377 12.94 5.77 -20.30
C TRP A 377 12.28 7.14 -20.34
N GLY A 378 12.85 8.07 -19.57
CA GLY A 378 12.39 9.44 -19.43
C GLY A 378 11.05 9.57 -18.72
N HIS A 379 10.56 10.81 -18.64
CA HIS A 379 9.31 11.12 -17.96
C HIS A 379 8.09 10.47 -18.65
N SER A 380 8.05 10.49 -19.98
CA SER A 380 6.99 9.84 -20.76
C SER A 380 6.99 8.32 -20.58
N GLY A 381 8.17 7.70 -20.57
CA GLY A 381 8.28 6.26 -20.31
C GLY A 381 7.79 5.88 -18.91
N ALA A 382 8.08 6.69 -17.88
CA ALA A 382 7.53 6.48 -16.54
C ALA A 382 5.99 6.58 -16.53
N ARG A 383 5.40 7.61 -17.16
CA ARG A 383 3.94 7.73 -17.34
C ARG A 383 3.35 6.48 -18.01
N GLU A 384 3.96 5.99 -19.09
CA GLU A 384 3.52 4.77 -19.80
C GLU A 384 3.63 3.51 -18.95
N ASN A 385 4.76 3.33 -18.24
CA ASN A 385 4.99 2.20 -17.35
C ASN A 385 3.93 2.11 -16.25
N TYR A 386 3.74 3.20 -15.51
CA TYR A 386 2.81 3.22 -14.38
C TYR A 386 1.36 3.07 -14.87
N THR A 387 1.01 3.71 -15.99
CA THR A 387 -0.31 3.56 -16.62
C THR A 387 -0.61 2.12 -16.95
N LEU A 388 0.35 1.37 -17.52
CA LEU A 388 0.19 -0.04 -17.83
C LEU A 388 -0.01 -0.88 -16.56
N GLN A 389 0.81 -0.66 -15.53
CA GLN A 389 0.74 -1.45 -14.30
C GLN A 389 -0.58 -1.22 -13.53
N ILE A 390 -1.05 0.02 -13.44
CA ILE A 390 -2.36 0.36 -12.83
C ILE A 390 -3.51 -0.18 -13.70
N ARG A 391 -3.39 -0.12 -15.03
CA ARG A 391 -4.38 -0.74 -15.93
C ARG A 391 -4.51 -2.23 -15.66
N ASN A 392 -3.40 -2.95 -15.53
CA ASN A 392 -3.43 -4.38 -15.23
C ASN A 392 -4.16 -4.67 -13.92
N ILE A 393 -3.95 -3.88 -12.87
CA ILE A 393 -4.66 -4.03 -11.59
C ILE A 393 -6.17 -3.87 -11.80
N THR A 394 -6.59 -2.75 -12.39
CA THR A 394 -8.02 -2.44 -12.57
C THR A 394 -8.72 -3.41 -13.53
N GLU A 395 -8.05 -3.87 -14.59
CA GLU A 395 -8.61 -4.86 -15.51
C GLU A 395 -8.74 -6.24 -14.89
N ASN A 396 -7.76 -6.69 -14.08
CA ASN A 396 -7.88 -7.96 -13.36
C ASN A 396 -9.00 -7.89 -12.31
N ALA A 397 -9.14 -6.77 -11.59
CA ALA A 397 -10.26 -6.55 -10.68
C ALA A 397 -11.62 -6.65 -11.41
N ARG A 398 -11.78 -5.97 -12.55
CA ARG A 398 -13.01 -6.03 -13.36
C ARG A 398 -13.31 -7.45 -13.87
N LYS A 399 -12.29 -8.25 -14.18
CA LYS A 399 -12.44 -9.64 -14.62
C LYS A 399 -12.94 -10.54 -13.48
N SER A 400 -12.43 -10.35 -12.26
CA SER A 400 -12.78 -11.18 -11.11
C SER A 400 -14.09 -10.76 -10.43
N LEU A 401 -14.33 -9.45 -10.24
CA LEU A 401 -15.41 -8.95 -9.39
C LEU A 401 -16.76 -8.71 -10.11
N SER A 402 -16.81 -8.91 -11.42
CA SER A 402 -17.87 -8.42 -12.33
C SER A 402 -17.89 -6.89 -12.48
N ARG A 403 -18.57 -6.37 -13.52
CA ARG A 403 -18.58 -4.93 -13.86
C ARG A 403 -19.23 -4.02 -12.81
N SER A 404 -19.94 -4.56 -11.83
CA SER A 404 -20.72 -3.78 -10.85
C SER A 404 -19.94 -3.39 -9.59
N ARG A 405 -18.72 -3.91 -9.38
CA ARG A 405 -17.92 -3.62 -8.18
C ARG A 405 -16.87 -2.55 -8.47
N PRO A 406 -16.78 -1.48 -7.66
CA PRO A 406 -15.76 -0.46 -7.82
C PRO A 406 -14.39 -0.94 -7.32
N THR A 407 -13.36 -0.30 -7.85
CA THR A 407 -11.97 -0.44 -7.40
C THR A 407 -11.43 0.95 -7.08
N ILE A 408 -10.71 1.05 -5.96
CA ILE A 408 -9.93 2.21 -5.56
C ILE A 408 -8.49 1.73 -5.35
N ILE A 409 -7.48 2.54 -5.69
CA ILE A 409 -6.11 2.25 -5.22
C ILE A 409 -6.03 2.72 -3.77
N GLY A 410 -6.05 1.79 -2.82
CA GLY A 410 -6.07 2.08 -1.38
C GLY A 410 -4.94 3.02 -1.03
N GLU A 411 -3.71 2.61 -1.34
CA GLU A 411 -2.50 3.40 -1.15
C GLU A 411 -1.62 3.46 -2.39
N CYS A 412 -1.04 4.63 -2.61
CA CYS A 412 0.06 4.83 -3.55
C CYS A 412 0.86 6.09 -3.17
N GLY A 413 2.13 6.14 -3.51
CA GLY A 413 2.95 7.30 -3.16
C GLY A 413 4.38 7.20 -3.66
N ILE A 414 5.19 8.18 -3.28
CA ILE A 414 6.62 8.24 -3.63
C ILE A 414 7.45 8.56 -2.39
N PRO A 415 8.68 8.02 -2.28
CA PRO A 415 9.58 8.38 -1.20
C PRO A 415 10.09 9.82 -1.37
N MET A 416 9.77 10.69 -0.42
CA MET A 416 10.25 12.08 -0.38
C MET A 416 11.74 12.15 -0.04
N ASP A 417 12.29 11.13 0.60
CA ASP A 417 13.72 11.02 0.91
C ASP A 417 14.56 10.35 -0.20
N MET A 418 14.00 10.20 -1.41
CA MET A 418 14.70 9.57 -2.54
C MET A 418 16.02 10.27 -2.92
N ASN A 419 16.88 9.53 -3.63
CA ASN A 419 18.18 10.02 -4.14
C ASN A 419 19.04 10.63 -3.03
N HIS A 420 19.15 9.91 -1.91
CA HIS A 420 19.87 10.35 -0.71
C HIS A 420 19.37 11.68 -0.12
N GLY A 421 18.07 12.00 -0.28
CA GLY A 421 17.48 13.25 0.18
C GLY A 421 17.95 14.49 -0.59
N GLU A 422 18.34 14.35 -1.85
CA GLU A 422 18.79 15.47 -2.71
C GLU A 422 17.77 16.64 -2.69
N GLY A 423 16.48 16.32 -2.78
CA GLY A 423 15.41 17.33 -2.75
C GLY A 423 15.41 18.20 -1.50
N PHE A 424 15.80 17.65 -0.34
CA PHE A 424 15.90 18.39 0.92
C PHE A 424 17.21 19.17 1.03
N LYS A 425 18.31 18.65 0.49
CA LYS A 425 19.65 19.22 0.64
C LYS A 425 19.91 20.42 -0.27
N ILE A 426 19.40 20.37 -1.49
CA ILE A 426 19.66 21.38 -2.53
C ILE A 426 18.37 21.99 -3.10
N GLU A 427 17.23 21.74 -2.46
CA GLU A 427 15.90 22.25 -2.84
C GLU A 427 15.48 21.92 -4.29
N SER A 428 15.96 20.79 -4.81
CA SER A 428 15.68 20.32 -6.17
C SER A 428 14.74 19.11 -6.17
N TYR A 429 13.45 19.35 -6.40
CA TYR A 429 12.40 18.32 -6.41
C TYR A 429 12.12 17.71 -7.79
N LYS A 430 13.04 17.85 -8.75
CA LYS A 430 12.84 17.44 -10.14
C LYS A 430 12.38 15.98 -10.28
N TRP A 431 13.03 15.07 -9.55
CA TRP A 431 12.71 13.64 -9.64
C TRP A 431 11.40 13.30 -8.93
N HIS A 432 11.12 13.93 -7.79
CA HIS A 432 9.85 13.83 -7.09
C HIS A 432 8.68 14.29 -7.95
N LEU A 433 8.81 15.46 -8.58
CA LEU A 433 7.79 16.02 -9.46
C LEU A 433 7.50 15.10 -10.65
N ARG A 434 8.54 14.53 -11.27
CA ARG A 434 8.39 13.58 -12.39
C ARG A 434 7.77 12.25 -11.97
N MET A 435 8.19 11.71 -10.83
CA MET A 435 7.66 10.43 -10.33
C MET A 435 6.21 10.59 -9.88
N MET A 436 5.89 11.65 -9.13
CA MET A 436 4.54 11.95 -8.70
C MET A 436 3.62 12.24 -9.89
N ASP A 437 4.07 13.02 -10.87
CA ASP A 437 3.27 13.26 -12.06
C ASP A 437 3.00 11.98 -12.85
N ALA A 438 4.01 11.10 -13.02
CA ALA A 438 3.80 9.80 -13.64
C ALA A 438 2.74 8.96 -12.90
N LEU A 439 2.79 8.94 -11.56
CA LEU A 439 1.79 8.29 -10.71
C LEU A 439 0.40 8.91 -10.92
N MET A 440 0.24 10.22 -10.75
CA MET A 440 -1.04 10.91 -10.89
C MET A 440 -1.64 10.72 -12.29
N THR A 441 -0.85 10.91 -13.35
CA THR A 441 -1.28 10.66 -14.74
C THR A 441 -1.76 9.23 -14.96
N SER A 442 -1.08 8.25 -14.38
CA SER A 442 -1.46 6.85 -14.54
C SER A 442 -2.78 6.47 -13.85
N LEU A 443 -3.07 7.08 -12.70
CA LEU A 443 -4.34 6.92 -11.99
C LEU A 443 -5.48 7.56 -12.79
N GLU A 444 -5.25 8.79 -13.27
CA GLU A 444 -6.17 9.57 -14.12
C GLU A 444 -6.54 8.82 -15.41
N GLN A 445 -5.56 8.33 -16.17
CA GLN A 445 -5.79 7.64 -17.43
C GLN A 445 -6.53 6.30 -17.27
N ASN A 446 -6.53 5.73 -16.07
CA ASN A 446 -7.25 4.49 -15.77
C ASN A 446 -8.60 4.73 -15.07
N PHE A 447 -8.97 5.99 -14.81
CA PHE A 447 -10.19 6.40 -14.11
C PHE A 447 -10.41 5.65 -12.79
N VAL A 448 -9.34 5.50 -12.01
CA VAL A 448 -9.38 4.84 -10.71
C VAL A 448 -9.22 5.90 -9.61
N GLY A 449 -10.09 5.84 -8.60
CA GLY A 449 -9.89 6.64 -7.39
C GLY A 449 -8.66 6.14 -6.64
N PHE A 450 -8.09 6.97 -5.77
CA PHE A 450 -6.91 6.58 -5.00
C PHE A 450 -6.82 7.38 -3.70
N THR A 451 -6.02 6.88 -2.76
CA THR A 451 -5.50 7.71 -1.66
C THR A 451 -3.98 7.74 -1.70
N LEU A 452 -3.41 8.91 -1.42
CA LEU A 452 -1.95 9.12 -1.47
C LEU A 452 -1.35 8.83 -0.09
N TRP A 453 -0.33 7.97 -0.07
CA TRP A 453 0.53 7.75 1.07
C TRP A 453 1.66 8.81 1.09
N ASN A 454 1.67 9.74 2.03
CA ASN A 454 0.60 10.00 3.01
C ASN A 454 0.43 11.49 3.33
N TYR A 455 -0.59 11.80 4.13
CA TYR A 455 -0.66 13.05 4.88
C TYR A 455 -0.37 12.75 6.35
N ASN A 456 0.78 13.17 6.85
CA ASN A 456 1.13 13.10 8.26
C ASN A 456 1.47 14.52 8.76
N PRO A 457 0.66 15.11 9.66
CA PRO A 457 0.86 16.47 10.14
C PRO A 457 2.12 16.64 10.99
N LEU A 458 2.72 15.55 11.48
CA LEU A 458 3.97 15.55 12.24
C LEU A 458 5.19 15.23 11.36
N ASN A 459 5.00 14.96 10.05
CA ASN A 459 6.12 14.67 9.18
C ASN A 459 7.05 15.87 9.04
N ASP A 460 8.36 15.65 9.04
CA ASP A 460 9.33 16.69 8.67
C ASP A 460 10.41 16.17 7.71
N ASP A 461 11.16 17.09 7.11
CA ASP A 461 12.20 16.77 6.12
C ASP A 461 13.40 15.99 6.72
N ALA A 462 13.61 16.07 8.04
CA ALA A 462 14.78 15.50 8.73
C ALA A 462 14.51 14.09 9.31
N HIS A 463 13.35 13.90 9.92
CA HIS A 463 12.97 12.72 10.68
C HIS A 463 11.89 11.89 9.99
N GLY A 464 11.23 12.39 8.95
CA GLY A 464 10.12 11.69 8.33
C GLY A 464 8.89 11.67 9.24
N ASP A 465 8.22 10.53 9.34
CA ASP A 465 6.91 10.34 9.97
C ASP A 465 6.90 10.28 11.51
N SER A 466 8.05 10.47 12.15
CA SER A 466 8.25 10.34 13.61
C SER A 466 7.90 8.96 14.18
N TRP A 467 7.77 7.94 13.34
CA TRP A 467 7.48 6.57 13.76
C TRP A 467 8.62 5.61 13.41
N ASN A 468 8.85 5.35 12.13
CA ASN A 468 9.94 4.47 11.66
C ASN A 468 10.99 5.23 10.82
N GLY A 469 10.79 6.54 10.63
CA GLY A 469 11.65 7.39 9.82
C GLY A 469 11.24 7.45 8.36
N GLU A 470 10.10 6.87 7.98
CA GLU A 470 9.59 6.95 6.63
C GLU A 470 9.23 8.37 6.24
N ASN A 471 9.60 8.74 5.02
CA ASN A 471 9.29 10.04 4.48
C ASN A 471 8.53 9.88 3.17
N PHE A 472 7.22 9.68 3.28
CA PHE A 472 6.28 9.65 2.15
C PHE A 472 5.35 10.86 2.11
N SER A 473 5.30 11.63 3.20
CA SER A 473 4.25 12.62 3.31
C SER A 473 4.40 13.71 2.27
N TRP A 474 3.31 14.03 1.57
CA TRP A 474 3.29 15.22 0.73
C TRP A 474 3.21 16.51 1.58
N PHE A 475 3.14 16.41 2.90
CA PHE A 475 3.23 17.53 3.84
C PHE A 475 4.53 17.48 4.65
N SER A 476 5.02 18.65 5.07
CA SER A 476 6.14 18.81 5.99
C SER A 476 5.90 19.93 6.96
N GLN A 477 5.94 19.62 8.25
CA GLN A 477 5.82 20.60 9.32
C GLN A 477 7.00 21.58 9.34
N SER A 478 8.19 21.19 8.86
CA SER A 478 9.33 22.13 8.74
C SER A 478 9.09 23.23 7.71
N ARG A 479 8.13 23.01 6.80
CA ARG A 479 7.74 23.96 5.75
C ARG A 479 6.45 24.70 6.10
N ALA A 480 5.71 24.25 7.10
CA ALA A 480 4.47 24.85 7.54
C ALA A 480 4.72 26.20 8.24
N GLY A 481 3.90 27.20 7.94
CA GLY A 481 3.90 28.49 8.63
C GLY A 481 3.25 28.35 10.00
N SER A 482 3.70 29.13 10.99
CA SER A 482 3.13 29.09 12.34
C SER A 482 1.73 29.75 12.39
N HIS A 483 0.72 28.94 12.73
CA HIS A 483 -0.59 29.27 13.29
C HIS A 483 -1.70 29.83 12.37
N PHE A 484 -2.77 29.03 12.20
CA PHE A 484 -4.11 29.52 11.88
C PHE A 484 -4.84 29.83 13.18
N SER A 485 -5.00 31.12 13.50
CA SER A 485 -5.58 31.58 14.77
C SER A 485 -7.07 31.99 14.67
N SER A 486 -7.70 31.84 13.50
CA SER A 486 -9.13 32.13 13.33
C SER A 486 -9.80 31.24 12.27
N PRO A 487 -11.10 30.93 12.39
CA PRO A 487 -11.87 30.20 11.38
C PRO A 487 -11.88 30.88 9.99
N ALA A 488 -11.74 32.21 9.92
CA ALA A 488 -11.62 32.94 8.65
C ALA A 488 -10.35 32.55 7.86
N ALA A 489 -9.34 31.99 8.53
CA ALA A 489 -8.15 31.48 7.88
C ALA A 489 -8.35 30.11 7.20
N LEU A 490 -9.49 29.43 7.41
CA LEU A 490 -9.82 28.11 6.85
C LEU A 490 -10.61 28.17 5.52
N VAL A 491 -10.76 29.36 4.92
CA VAL A 491 -11.37 29.50 3.59
C VAL A 491 -10.47 28.83 2.56
N GLN A 492 -11.00 27.94 1.72
CA GLN A 492 -10.22 27.12 0.76
C GLN A 492 -9.35 27.93 -0.21
N SER A 493 -9.69 29.19 -0.48
CA SER A 493 -8.87 30.08 -1.33
C SER A 493 -7.66 30.69 -0.62
N ASN A 494 -7.49 30.44 0.69
CA ASN A 494 -6.36 30.95 1.45
C ASN A 494 -5.10 30.13 1.17
N LYS A 495 -4.17 30.69 0.38
CA LYS A 495 -2.87 30.08 0.07
C LYS A 495 -2.02 29.71 1.28
N ALA A 496 -2.30 30.29 2.46
CA ALA A 496 -1.60 29.87 3.67
C ALA A 496 -1.91 28.40 4.03
N LEU A 497 -3.07 27.86 3.64
CA LEU A 497 -3.42 26.45 3.85
C LEU A 497 -2.49 25.48 3.10
N ASP A 498 -1.86 25.95 2.02
CA ASP A 498 -0.89 25.18 1.23
C ASP A 498 0.51 25.20 1.84
N THR A 499 0.72 25.99 2.91
CA THR A 499 2.02 26.10 3.57
C THR A 499 2.35 24.78 4.26
N GLY A 500 3.49 24.17 3.90
CA GLY A 500 3.87 22.84 4.36
C GLY A 500 3.73 21.77 3.27
N ALA A 501 2.90 21.99 2.26
CA ALA A 501 2.74 21.03 1.18
C ALA A 501 3.99 20.97 0.27
N ARG A 502 4.25 19.77 -0.23
CA ARG A 502 5.29 19.41 -1.19
C ARG A 502 4.60 19.06 -2.51
N LEU A 503 5.25 19.36 -3.63
CA LEU A 503 4.82 18.89 -4.96
C LEU A 503 3.43 19.35 -5.45
N LEU A 504 2.86 20.44 -4.89
CA LEU A 504 1.59 21.04 -5.36
C LEU A 504 1.47 21.17 -6.89
N PRO A 505 2.52 21.59 -7.65
CA PRO A 505 2.54 21.62 -9.11
C PRO A 505 2.00 20.38 -9.85
N VAL A 506 2.07 19.21 -9.22
CA VAL A 506 1.67 17.93 -9.83
C VAL A 506 0.59 17.21 -9.03
N LEU A 507 0.29 17.65 -7.80
CA LEU A 507 -0.77 17.10 -6.94
C LEU A 507 -2.10 17.82 -7.11
N VAL A 508 -2.08 19.16 -7.23
CA VAL A 508 -3.28 19.98 -7.37
C VAL A 508 -3.65 20.07 -8.85
N ARG A 509 -4.54 19.19 -9.29
CA ARG A 509 -4.87 18.96 -10.71
C ARG A 509 -6.37 19.13 -10.94
N PRO A 510 -6.80 19.51 -12.16
CA PRO A 510 -8.20 19.38 -12.53
C PRO A 510 -8.57 17.91 -12.63
N TYR A 511 -9.80 17.54 -12.23
CA TYR A 511 -10.29 16.17 -12.41
C TYR A 511 -11.81 16.12 -12.56
N PRO A 512 -12.35 15.16 -13.33
CA PRO A 512 -13.79 15.00 -13.49
C PRO A 512 -14.41 14.35 -12.24
N ALA A 513 -14.79 15.18 -11.27
CA ALA A 513 -15.31 14.76 -9.97
C ALA A 513 -16.66 14.02 -10.05
N LYS A 514 -17.55 14.48 -10.92
CA LYS A 514 -18.83 13.82 -11.22
C LYS A 514 -19.08 13.85 -12.71
N VAL A 515 -19.37 12.70 -13.31
CA VAL A 515 -19.52 12.58 -14.76
C VAL A 515 -20.92 12.09 -15.11
N ALA A 516 -21.66 12.90 -15.87
CA ALA A 516 -22.93 12.53 -16.45
C ALA A 516 -22.71 11.67 -17.72
N GLY A 517 -22.10 10.50 -17.56
CA GLY A 517 -21.73 9.61 -18.65
C GLY A 517 -20.59 8.66 -18.28
N TYR A 518 -20.04 7.99 -19.28
CA TYR A 518 -18.92 7.06 -19.12
C TYR A 518 -17.61 7.73 -19.52
N PRO A 519 -16.65 7.90 -18.59
CA PRO A 519 -15.34 8.45 -18.93
C PRO A 519 -14.61 7.57 -19.95
N VAL A 520 -13.98 8.21 -20.95
CA VAL A 520 -13.26 7.54 -22.04
C VAL A 520 -11.79 7.92 -22.05
N LYS A 521 -11.48 9.21 -21.88
CA LYS A 521 -10.12 9.74 -21.91
C LYS A 521 -9.99 10.96 -21.02
N PHE A 522 -8.92 11.02 -20.24
CA PHE A 522 -8.51 12.22 -19.53
C PHE A 522 -7.00 12.40 -19.69
N ILE A 523 -6.58 13.57 -20.13
CA ILE A 523 -5.18 13.96 -20.22
C ILE A 523 -5.06 15.34 -19.61
N TYR A 524 -4.13 15.51 -18.69
CA TYR A 524 -3.74 16.80 -18.12
C TYR A 524 -2.23 16.98 -18.26
N GLU A 525 -1.79 18.19 -18.56
CA GLU A 525 -0.38 18.56 -18.64
C GLU A 525 -0.03 19.63 -17.59
N PRO A 526 0.72 19.27 -16.53
CA PRO A 526 1.10 20.21 -15.48
C PRO A 526 1.94 21.41 -15.96
N PHE A 527 2.63 21.28 -17.11
CA PHE A 527 3.46 22.36 -17.64
C PHE A 527 2.65 23.59 -18.05
N ASP A 528 1.55 23.42 -18.76
CA ASP A 528 0.71 24.53 -19.24
C ASP A 528 -0.67 24.60 -18.58
N GLY A 529 -1.00 23.60 -17.76
CA GLY A 529 -2.27 23.46 -17.05
C GLY A 529 -3.41 22.94 -17.94
N SER A 530 -3.17 22.69 -19.22
CA SER A 530 -4.23 22.28 -20.14
C SER A 530 -4.70 20.86 -19.87
N PHE A 531 -5.98 20.60 -20.16
CA PHE A 531 -6.52 19.24 -20.13
C PHE A 531 -7.53 18.97 -21.24
N GLU A 532 -7.65 17.69 -21.58
CA GLU A 532 -8.67 17.13 -22.46
C GLU A 532 -9.44 16.05 -21.71
N PHE A 533 -10.76 16.18 -21.68
CA PHE A 533 -11.67 15.20 -21.13
C PHE A 533 -12.67 14.73 -22.20
N VAL A 534 -12.79 13.40 -22.35
CA VAL A 534 -13.73 12.76 -23.26
C VAL A 534 -14.59 11.77 -22.47
N TYR A 535 -15.91 11.85 -22.65
CA TYR A 535 -16.87 10.92 -22.06
C TYR A 535 -18.02 10.64 -23.02
N THR A 536 -18.67 9.48 -22.86
CA THR A 536 -19.80 9.05 -23.70
C THR A 536 -21.09 9.11 -22.91
N VAL A 537 -22.13 9.68 -23.53
CA VAL A 537 -23.49 9.73 -23.01
C VAL A 537 -24.33 8.69 -23.76
N LEU A 538 -24.88 7.70 -23.05
CA LEU A 538 -25.69 6.63 -23.63
C LEU A 538 -27.21 6.86 -23.51
N ASN A 539 -27.65 7.61 -22.50
CA ASN A 539 -29.05 7.96 -22.30
C ASN A 539 -29.12 9.41 -21.84
N SER A 540 -29.78 10.26 -22.63
CA SER A 540 -30.04 11.65 -22.26
C SER A 540 -31.19 11.73 -21.26
N GLY A 541 -30.90 11.52 -19.96
CA GLY A 541 -31.88 11.79 -18.92
C GLY A 541 -32.39 13.23 -19.02
N THR A 542 -33.68 13.46 -18.80
CA THR A 542 -34.29 14.79 -18.98
C THR A 542 -34.01 15.76 -17.84
N SER A 543 -33.53 15.27 -16.68
CA SER A 543 -33.18 16.10 -15.53
C SER A 543 -31.79 16.73 -15.69
N MET A 544 -31.57 17.94 -15.15
CA MET A 544 -30.25 18.58 -15.19
C MET A 544 -29.16 17.73 -14.51
N ARG A 545 -29.48 17.07 -13.39
CA ARG A 545 -28.53 16.16 -12.70
C ARG A 545 -28.07 14.98 -13.56
N ALA A 546 -28.87 14.56 -14.53
CA ALA A 546 -28.50 13.49 -15.46
C ALA A 546 -27.63 13.98 -16.62
N ARG A 547 -27.44 15.31 -16.77
CA ARG A 547 -26.72 15.95 -17.88
C ARG A 547 -25.52 16.79 -17.46
N GLU A 548 -25.39 17.08 -16.16
CA GLU A 548 -24.36 17.93 -15.59
C GLU A 548 -23.15 17.09 -15.14
N THR A 549 -22.00 17.38 -15.74
CA THR A 549 -20.69 16.92 -15.31
C THR A 549 -20.05 18.04 -14.48
N GLU A 550 -19.44 17.69 -13.35
CA GLU A 550 -18.67 18.59 -12.50
C GLU A 550 -17.19 18.23 -12.63
N VAL A 551 -16.38 19.19 -13.08
CA VAL A 551 -14.92 19.07 -13.15
C VAL A 551 -14.34 19.99 -12.08
N PHE A 552 -13.63 19.43 -11.10
CA PHE A 552 -12.84 20.25 -10.19
C PHE A 552 -11.76 20.97 -10.99
N LEU A 553 -11.64 22.28 -10.79
CA LEU A 553 -10.70 23.16 -11.47
C LEU A 553 -10.05 24.08 -10.43
N PRO A 554 -8.84 23.72 -9.94
CA PRO A 554 -8.17 24.44 -8.87
C PRO A 554 -8.04 25.93 -9.15
N ALA A 555 -8.27 26.77 -8.14
CA ALA A 555 -8.11 28.21 -8.28
C ALA A 555 -6.66 28.58 -8.64
N GLU A 556 -5.66 27.82 -8.20
CA GLU A 556 -4.24 28.08 -8.56
C GLU A 556 -4.01 28.13 -10.07
N LEU A 557 -4.74 27.29 -10.83
CA LEU A 557 -4.66 27.25 -12.29
C LEU A 557 -5.43 28.42 -12.91
N ALA A 558 -6.62 28.74 -12.40
CA ALA A 558 -7.52 29.74 -12.99
C ALA A 558 -7.26 31.19 -12.55
N LEU A 559 -6.60 31.41 -11.40
CA LEU A 559 -6.37 32.74 -10.84
C LEU A 559 -5.56 33.61 -11.82
N ASP A 560 -6.05 34.82 -12.07
CA ASP A 560 -5.47 35.81 -12.98
C ASP A 560 -5.32 35.33 -14.44
N ARG A 561 -6.04 34.27 -14.83
CA ARG A 561 -6.03 33.71 -16.19
C ARG A 561 -7.44 33.61 -16.75
N ARG A 562 -7.58 33.84 -18.05
CA ARG A 562 -8.82 33.57 -18.78
C ARG A 562 -8.89 32.09 -19.12
N LEU A 563 -10.01 31.46 -18.79
CA LEU A 563 -10.30 30.08 -19.17
C LEU A 563 -10.70 30.03 -20.65
N VAL A 564 -9.99 29.24 -21.45
CA VAL A 564 -10.27 29.01 -22.87
C VAL A 564 -10.82 27.60 -23.00
N ILE A 565 -12.10 27.48 -23.37
CA ILE A 565 -12.82 26.21 -23.47
C ILE A 565 -13.13 25.93 -24.94
N GLU A 566 -12.67 24.78 -25.43
CA GLU A 566 -13.05 24.24 -26.72
C GLU A 566 -13.93 23.00 -26.50
N SER A 567 -15.22 23.12 -26.83
CA SER A 567 -16.15 22.00 -26.85
C SER A 567 -16.30 21.46 -28.27
N GLY A 568 -16.05 20.16 -28.45
CA GLY A 568 -16.27 19.49 -29.73
C GLY A 568 -17.77 19.35 -30.03
N GLY A 569 -18.37 20.40 -30.59
CA GLY A 569 -19.81 20.48 -30.90
C GLY A 569 -20.56 21.53 -30.06
N SER A 570 -21.68 22.03 -30.58
CA SER A 570 -22.58 23.03 -29.94
C SER A 570 -23.32 22.52 -28.69
N ASP A 571 -23.02 21.30 -28.26
CA ASP A 571 -23.87 20.53 -27.35
C ASP A 571 -23.38 20.57 -25.90
N LEU A 572 -22.42 21.43 -25.56
CA LEU A 572 -21.89 21.60 -24.21
C LEU A 572 -22.01 23.06 -23.77
N GLU A 573 -22.74 23.28 -22.68
CA GLU A 573 -22.78 24.55 -21.96
C GLU A 573 -21.82 24.46 -20.77
N CYS A 574 -20.91 25.41 -20.65
CA CYS A 574 -19.86 25.40 -19.63
C CYS A 574 -19.94 26.65 -18.73
N LEU A 575 -19.88 26.45 -17.42
CA LEU A 575 -19.87 27.52 -16.42
C LEU A 575 -18.82 27.23 -15.35
N TYR A 576 -17.84 28.11 -15.18
CA TYR A 576 -16.86 28.02 -14.09
C TYR A 576 -17.33 28.83 -12.88
N ASP A 577 -17.36 28.19 -11.71
CA ASP A 577 -17.56 28.82 -10.41
C ASP A 577 -16.21 28.84 -9.67
N PRO A 578 -15.54 30.00 -9.57
CA PRO A 578 -14.26 30.14 -8.89
C PRO A 578 -14.32 29.85 -7.39
N MET A 579 -15.47 30.08 -6.74
CA MET A 579 -15.60 29.88 -5.30
C MET A 579 -15.75 28.42 -4.95
N ARG A 580 -16.39 27.65 -5.83
CA ARG A 580 -16.46 26.19 -5.72
C ARG A 580 -15.29 25.48 -6.38
N GLN A 581 -14.39 26.22 -7.05
CA GLN A 581 -13.32 25.66 -7.88
C GLN A 581 -13.85 24.57 -8.81
N THR A 582 -15.00 24.81 -9.45
CA THR A 582 -15.72 23.78 -10.23
C THR A 582 -16.17 24.33 -11.57
N LEU A 583 -15.81 23.62 -12.65
CA LEU A 583 -16.33 23.81 -13.99
C LEU A 583 -17.53 22.86 -14.19
N PHE A 584 -18.72 23.45 -14.29
CA PHE A 584 -19.96 22.75 -14.62
C PHE A 584 -20.08 22.63 -16.14
N VAL A 585 -20.36 21.42 -16.62
CA VAL A 585 -20.48 21.09 -18.04
C VAL A 585 -21.79 20.37 -18.27
N VAL A 586 -22.76 21.06 -18.86
CA VAL A 586 -24.08 20.52 -19.16
C VAL A 586 -24.11 20.11 -20.62
N HIS A 587 -24.43 18.83 -20.88
CA HIS A 587 -24.55 18.34 -22.24
C HIS A 587 -26.00 18.33 -22.75
N SER A 588 -26.15 18.44 -24.07
CA SER A 588 -27.38 18.11 -24.80
C SER A 588 -27.17 16.88 -25.68
N GLY A 589 -28.18 16.01 -25.73
CA GLY A 589 -28.17 14.80 -26.55
C GLY A 589 -27.12 13.75 -26.14
N GLU A 590 -27.13 12.64 -26.86
CA GLU A 590 -26.25 11.49 -26.64
C GLU A 590 -24.92 11.60 -27.41
N GLY A 591 -24.07 10.59 -27.27
CA GLY A 591 -22.82 10.46 -28.02
C GLY A 591 -21.58 10.88 -27.25
N VAL A 592 -20.48 11.05 -27.99
CA VAL A 592 -19.17 11.40 -27.44
C VAL A 592 -19.09 12.90 -27.19
N LYS A 593 -18.76 13.29 -25.96
CA LYS A 593 -18.54 14.67 -25.54
C LYS A 593 -17.06 14.89 -25.30
N THR A 594 -16.50 15.94 -25.90
CA THR A 594 -15.09 16.32 -25.78
C THR A 594 -14.98 17.74 -25.25
N LEU A 595 -14.27 17.89 -24.14
CA LEU A 595 -13.99 19.15 -23.47
C LEU A 595 -12.48 19.34 -23.44
N LYS A 596 -11.99 20.42 -24.06
CA LYS A 596 -10.61 20.86 -23.92
C LYS A 596 -10.57 22.19 -23.22
N VAL A 597 -9.70 22.32 -22.22
CA VAL A 597 -9.56 23.52 -21.41
C VAL A 597 -8.10 23.93 -21.38
N SER A 598 -7.86 25.21 -21.60
CA SER A 598 -6.55 25.85 -21.50
C SER A 598 -6.68 27.23 -20.86
N PHE A 599 -5.56 27.90 -20.63
CA PHE A 599 -5.50 29.17 -19.90
C PHE A 599 -4.74 30.23 -20.71
N ASP A 600 -5.22 31.47 -20.64
CA ASP A 600 -4.59 32.63 -21.27
C ASP A 600 -4.34 33.75 -20.24
N PRO A 601 -3.07 34.10 -19.93
CA PRO A 601 -1.84 33.46 -20.43
C PRO A 601 -1.64 32.02 -19.87
N PRO A 602 -0.81 31.17 -20.49
CA PRO A 602 -0.61 29.79 -20.01
C PRO A 602 0.22 29.75 -18.72
N LEU A 603 0.04 28.70 -17.90
CA LEU A 603 0.71 28.53 -16.60
C LEU A 603 2.25 28.60 -16.68
N HIS A 604 2.86 27.97 -17.69
CA HIS A 604 4.31 27.85 -17.90
C HIS A 604 5.09 27.41 -16.64
N ASN A 605 4.76 26.24 -16.12
CA ASN A 605 5.39 25.68 -14.94
C ASN A 605 6.78 25.08 -15.25
N LYS A 606 7.83 25.85 -15.00
CA LYS A 606 9.23 25.46 -15.25
C LYS A 606 9.71 24.24 -14.44
N LEU A 607 9.02 23.90 -13.35
CA LEU A 607 9.42 22.77 -12.48
C LEU A 607 9.14 21.40 -13.11
N VAL A 608 8.22 21.36 -14.08
CA VAL A 608 7.69 20.13 -14.72
C VAL A 608 7.92 20.15 -16.22
N GLU A 609 9.00 20.78 -16.67
CA GLU A 609 9.32 20.87 -18.10
C GLU A 609 9.30 19.49 -18.80
N PRO A 610 8.62 19.37 -19.94
CA PRO A 610 8.59 18.16 -20.72
C PRO A 610 10.01 17.71 -21.05
N THR A 611 10.23 16.39 -21.05
CA THR A 611 11.53 15.86 -21.46
C THR A 611 11.77 16.25 -22.92
N PRO A 612 12.93 16.86 -23.27
CA PRO A 612 13.25 17.20 -24.65
C PRO A 612 13.07 16.01 -25.59
N ARG A 613 12.43 16.23 -26.75
CA ARG A 613 12.12 15.16 -27.73
C ARG A 613 13.34 14.33 -28.14
N TRP A 614 14.54 14.89 -28.15
CA TRP A 614 15.76 14.16 -28.51
C TRP A 614 16.16 13.09 -27.48
N LEU A 615 15.87 13.31 -26.18
CA LEU A 615 16.10 12.32 -25.12
C LEU A 615 15.15 11.12 -25.26
N GLN A 616 13.97 11.33 -25.85
CA GLN A 616 13.02 10.25 -26.16
C GLN A 616 13.54 9.30 -27.27
N LEU A 617 14.55 9.73 -28.03
CA LEU A 617 15.19 8.92 -29.08
C LEU A 617 16.35 8.05 -28.55
N LEU A 618 16.78 8.23 -27.28
CA LEU A 618 17.88 7.46 -26.69
C LEU A 618 17.73 5.93 -26.78
N PRO A 619 16.53 5.33 -26.59
CA PRO A 619 16.36 3.88 -26.74
C PRO A 619 16.63 3.41 -28.17
N MET A 620 16.25 4.22 -29.17
CA MET A 620 16.55 3.95 -30.58
C MET A 620 18.06 4.01 -30.84
N TRP A 621 18.76 5.02 -30.29
CA TRP A 621 20.22 5.12 -30.39
C TRP A 621 20.94 3.97 -29.68
N PHE A 622 20.45 3.54 -28.51
CA PHE A 622 21.00 2.41 -27.78
C PHE A 622 20.81 1.09 -28.54
N ALA A 623 19.62 0.87 -29.11
CA ALA A 623 19.34 -0.28 -29.96
C ALA A 623 20.23 -0.29 -31.22
N LEU A 624 20.39 0.87 -31.87
CA LEU A 624 21.31 1.04 -33.00
C LEU A 624 22.76 0.76 -32.60
N GLY A 625 23.18 1.19 -31.40
CA GLY A 625 24.51 0.91 -30.84
C GLY A 625 24.75 -0.57 -30.58
N ILE A 626 23.78 -1.29 -30.01
CA ILE A 626 23.84 -2.75 -29.83
C ILE A 626 23.88 -3.46 -31.19
N CYS A 627 23.03 -3.05 -32.15
CA CYS A 627 23.05 -3.61 -33.49
C CYS A 627 24.41 -3.40 -34.16
N ALA A 628 24.99 -2.20 -34.05
CA ALA A 628 26.32 -1.90 -34.57
C ALA A 628 27.41 -2.74 -33.88
N LEU A 629 27.32 -2.95 -32.57
CA LEU A 629 28.25 -3.80 -31.82
C LEU A 629 28.15 -5.27 -32.26
N ILE A 630 26.93 -5.80 -32.42
CA ILE A 630 26.68 -7.17 -32.91
C ILE A 630 27.21 -7.33 -34.33
N LEU A 631 26.91 -6.39 -35.23
CA LEU A 631 27.45 -6.36 -36.60
C LEU A 631 28.98 -6.34 -36.60
N SER A 632 29.59 -5.52 -35.74
CA SER A 632 31.05 -5.44 -35.62
C SER A 632 31.65 -6.76 -35.13
N LEU A 633 31.01 -7.43 -34.16
CA LEU A 633 31.43 -8.75 -33.66
C LEU A 633 31.28 -9.84 -34.72
N ILE A 634 30.22 -9.79 -35.53
CA ILE A 634 30.01 -10.71 -36.67
C ILE A 634 31.10 -10.50 -37.73
N VAL A 635 31.41 -9.25 -38.08
CA VAL A 635 32.46 -8.92 -39.06
C VAL A 635 33.85 -9.34 -38.54
N LEU A 636 34.15 -9.11 -37.26
CA LEU A 636 35.39 -9.55 -36.63
C LEU A 636 35.52 -11.08 -36.61
N ARG A 637 34.44 -11.80 -36.28
CA ARG A 637 34.42 -13.28 -36.37
C ARG A 637 34.61 -13.78 -37.79
N TRP A 638 33.98 -13.14 -38.77
CA TRP A 638 34.12 -13.49 -40.18
C TRP A 638 35.54 -13.24 -40.70
N ALA A 639 36.15 -12.12 -40.33
CA ALA A 639 37.54 -11.80 -40.66
C ALA A 639 38.52 -12.78 -40.01
N ALA A 640 38.30 -13.15 -38.75
CA ALA A 640 39.10 -14.16 -38.04
C ALA A 640 38.96 -15.58 -38.61
N SER A 641 37.84 -15.89 -39.28
CA SER A 641 37.64 -17.19 -39.95
C SER A 641 38.32 -17.31 -41.32
N LYS A 642 38.93 -16.22 -41.81
CA LYS A 642 39.63 -16.13 -43.10
C LYS A 642 41.16 -16.02 -42.97
N GLN A 643 41.68 -15.99 -41.74
CA GLN A 643 43.09 -16.22 -41.42
C GLN A 643 43.25 -17.66 -40.95
#